data_AF-A0A817G5I2-F1
#
_entry.id   AF-A0A817G5I2-F1
#
_cell.length_a   1.000
_cell.length_b   1.000
_cell.length_c   1.000
_cell.angle_alpha   90.00
_cell.angle_beta   90.00
_cell.angle_gamma   90.00
#
_symmetry.space_group_name_H-M   'P 1'
#
loop_
_entity.id
_entity.type
_entity.pdbx_description
1 polymer ?
#
loop_
_entity_poly.entity_id
_entity_poly.type
_entity_poly.pdbx_seq_one_letter_code
_entity_poly.pdbx_strand_id
1 'polypeptide(L)'
;MAAGISSLFWGPISDRFGRKIILLVALTIFLGFTIVCILARTIIVLFIFRSLQGAAISALLVVGQSAIADMYPSDEFGFAIGLFLVPVLIGPIIGPFIGGVLSNTFGWRSTFVSLAIMAVISVLMILLFVPETHHYIVLQRLLHGVKKKRHQKNQTNPIFIREANTISKPRFMLPWRPLLALFDMTIAPYVAVCNINCAALFISLTLMSNRESQNPYALSPLHIGFSYIPTGVSSLLGSLSGGWVSDWSAKRFSQAMEGRLILNLIGSLLCPLGLLLCGWTFHFGIHLALPLIGSSMFCFGQAFMYTSACAFVNVKKPATAGSILALINSLNFICSGIGIIITVPLLTLMQFGPLFKKMIITTAILFSLIVHFINISTTITAMDDRCSCSCCIGLACNPIQMPDFLIPLCIDDAIIAQHTVTNPKSTMAYNDDMNKVPHLNVIRLTMIDEELMNNQDSTRSTMIPIAIPYEALERIQSLHLSLPSVSMASHQNREHNSETDVDPSQRQLSILDPLSDRVSTILVWKNLTVLTREDKVTEFFQQMKCWKKFTRKRQCLLNNISGAITGGLWAVMGPSGSGKSTLLNTLACRLDVNTIVKGQISLNGAPYNNAELKRIAGYVIQDDLLNGNLTVYETLMYTAELRLPRHFTRQQHEERVQEVMLALGISHVKNVIVGTVLKKGISGGERKRLCVGMQLLNRPQLLFLDEPTSGLDSVTALDLLRTFHSLAHGRSSEKVVTIVCSIHQPQSKIFYLFDSLILLKQGNIVYQGPRQQAMDVYRMAGFPCPLYSNPADHLLDVITPARTIDDQSASSEKQTDVDKLILAVQAPVEIDLNMGAHKRIAQMADLPKNPLWITQFFILLRRNFQEQIRSSKIIVTSVIQTIIIAILIGCVFLQIGNGQSSILRRSPVIFFCAINQGIFGALMVINSFPVERALSLRERASGTYYASAYFTAKILADTLVQAPVPVLFSCIVYFLVGFQLVASKFFIFTVIIILCSFAATSLALMISALCKTTDMSVTVLPMALEVTRLFGGFFLAPARLPKYFSWLDALSYIKYVYVALSLNELEDLKLTCTANELAAGKCITEGEVTIRDLGLDYISIGGCIGVLFAFIIGWRVIAFFGIRYLKH
;
A
#
# COMPACT_ATOMS: atom_id res chain seq x y z
N MET A 1 21.63 23.64 -15.41
CA MET A 1 20.26 24.16 -15.61
C MET A 1 19.70 23.85 -16.99
N ALA A 2 20.15 24.47 -18.10
CA ALA A 2 19.58 24.23 -19.44
C ALA A 2 19.57 22.73 -19.83
N ALA A 3 20.69 22.03 -19.60
CA ALA A 3 20.83 20.58 -19.78
C ALA A 3 19.83 19.74 -18.95
N GLY A 4 19.42 20.24 -17.78
CA GLY A 4 18.47 19.56 -16.91
C GLY A 4 17.01 19.73 -17.35
N ILE A 5 16.66 20.86 -17.97
CA ILE A 5 15.31 21.05 -18.52
C ILE A 5 15.16 20.19 -19.79
N SER A 6 16.17 20.18 -20.66
CA SER A 6 16.14 19.45 -21.93
C SER A 6 16.15 17.94 -21.78
N SER A 7 16.78 17.40 -20.72
CA SER A 7 16.82 15.94 -20.49
C SER A 7 15.42 15.33 -20.35
N LEU A 8 14.45 16.04 -19.76
CA LEU A 8 13.04 15.61 -19.65
C LEU A 8 12.34 15.47 -21.01
N PHE A 9 12.80 16.19 -22.03
CA PHE A 9 12.25 16.12 -23.38
C PHE A 9 12.93 15.03 -24.21
N TRP A 10 14.25 14.88 -24.09
CA TRP A 10 15.01 13.92 -24.91
C TRP A 10 14.60 12.45 -24.68
N GLY A 11 14.28 12.07 -23.43
CA GLY A 11 13.81 10.72 -23.09
C GLY A 11 12.55 10.30 -23.87
N PRO A 12 11.40 10.97 -23.66
CA PRO A 12 10.14 10.63 -24.35
C PRO A 12 10.17 10.78 -25.87
N ILE A 13 10.98 11.73 -26.39
CA ILE A 13 11.20 11.84 -27.84
C ILE A 13 11.90 10.57 -28.35
N SER A 14 12.84 10.01 -27.58
CA SER A 14 13.58 8.80 -27.94
C SER A 14 12.82 7.49 -27.87
N ASP A 15 11.84 7.41 -26.99
CA ASP A 15 10.91 6.28 -26.97
C ASP A 15 10.00 6.26 -28.22
N ARG A 16 9.83 7.40 -28.92
CA ARG A 16 8.95 7.49 -30.09
C ARG A 16 9.67 7.36 -31.43
N PHE A 17 10.83 8.01 -31.57
CA PHE A 17 11.53 8.13 -32.85
C PHE A 17 12.77 7.24 -32.98
N GLY A 18 13.18 6.57 -31.90
CA GLY A 18 14.37 5.71 -31.87
C GLY A 18 15.59 6.41 -31.28
N ARG A 19 16.52 5.62 -30.74
CA ARG A 19 17.70 6.09 -30.02
C ARG A 19 18.72 6.69 -30.98
N LYS A 20 19.02 6.01 -32.10
CA LYS A 20 20.08 6.43 -33.04
C LYS A 20 19.79 7.79 -33.68
N ILE A 21 18.56 7.97 -34.18
CA ILE A 21 18.16 9.19 -34.90
C ILE A 21 18.29 10.41 -33.99
N ILE A 22 17.91 10.29 -32.72
CA ILE A 22 17.94 11.42 -31.79
C ILE A 22 19.36 11.76 -31.35
N LEU A 23 20.25 10.79 -31.18
CA LEU A 23 21.66 11.05 -30.92
C LEU A 23 22.28 11.88 -32.08
N LEU A 24 21.97 11.54 -33.34
CA LEU A 24 22.42 12.29 -34.51
C LEU A 24 21.82 13.70 -34.58
N VAL A 25 20.52 13.85 -34.33
CA VAL A 25 19.84 15.16 -34.32
C VAL A 25 20.39 16.05 -33.20
N ALA A 26 20.58 15.51 -32.00
CA ALA A 26 21.13 16.27 -30.88
C ALA A 26 22.56 16.73 -31.13
N LEU A 27 23.42 15.88 -31.70
CA LEU A 27 24.81 16.24 -32.02
C LEU A 27 24.93 17.22 -33.19
N THR A 28 24.04 17.14 -34.18
CA THR A 28 24.00 18.12 -35.28
C THR A 28 23.54 19.49 -34.78
N ILE A 29 22.55 19.53 -33.88
CA ILE A 29 22.14 20.76 -33.17
C ILE A 29 23.31 21.30 -32.32
N PHE A 30 24.01 20.44 -31.58
CA PHE A 30 25.19 20.81 -30.80
C PHE A 30 26.28 21.43 -31.70
N LEU A 31 26.59 20.82 -32.85
CA LEU A 31 27.56 21.32 -33.82
C LEU A 31 27.15 22.71 -34.35
N GLY A 32 25.89 22.86 -34.74
CA GLY A 32 25.34 24.15 -35.20
C GLY A 32 25.51 25.26 -34.16
N PHE A 33 25.14 25.01 -32.91
CA PHE A 33 25.33 25.99 -31.83
C PHE A 33 26.80 26.22 -31.48
N THR A 34 27.66 25.21 -31.61
CA THR A 34 29.11 25.37 -31.43
C THR A 34 29.71 26.32 -32.46
N ILE A 35 29.28 26.23 -33.73
CA ILE A 35 29.70 27.15 -34.80
C ILE A 35 29.26 28.58 -34.48
N VAL A 36 28.04 28.77 -33.97
CA VAL A 36 27.56 30.10 -33.54
C VAL A 36 28.38 30.63 -32.35
N CYS A 37 28.78 29.78 -31.41
CA CYS A 37 29.68 30.16 -30.31
C CYS A 37 31.07 30.61 -30.80
N ILE A 38 31.61 30.01 -31.87
CA ILE A 38 32.88 30.44 -32.50
C ILE A 38 32.75 31.86 -33.06
N LEU A 39 31.62 32.15 -33.72
CA LEU A 39 31.32 33.43 -34.37
C LEU A 39 30.79 34.51 -33.43
N ALA A 40 30.61 34.20 -32.14
CA ALA A 40 30.01 35.12 -31.17
C ALA A 40 30.84 36.41 -31.02
N ARG A 41 30.18 37.55 -31.23
CA ARG A 41 30.76 38.90 -31.07
C ARG A 41 30.43 39.55 -29.72
N THR A 42 29.41 39.05 -29.02
CA THR A 42 28.99 39.56 -27.71
C THR A 42 28.87 38.43 -26.70
N ILE A 43 29.08 38.75 -25.42
CA ILE A 43 29.01 37.77 -24.32
C ILE A 43 27.59 37.20 -24.15
N ILE A 44 26.55 37.99 -24.45
CA ILE A 44 25.15 37.57 -24.39
C ILE A 44 24.86 36.48 -25.42
N VAL A 45 25.30 36.68 -26.67
CA VAL A 45 25.17 35.66 -27.73
C VAL A 45 25.91 34.39 -27.31
N LEU A 46 27.13 34.53 -26.78
CA LEU A 46 27.88 33.37 -26.27
C LEU A 46 27.14 32.64 -25.16
N PHE A 47 26.54 33.33 -24.19
CA PHE A 47 25.79 32.71 -23.09
C PHE A 47 24.53 31.97 -23.56
N ILE A 48 23.75 32.57 -24.46
CA ILE A 48 22.52 31.96 -24.99
C ILE A 48 22.86 30.69 -25.75
N PHE A 49 23.79 30.78 -26.72
CA PHE A 49 24.12 29.64 -27.56
C PHE A 49 24.91 28.56 -26.83
N ARG A 50 25.71 28.92 -25.82
CA ARG A 50 26.34 27.93 -24.91
C ARG A 50 25.31 27.22 -24.03
N SER A 51 24.22 27.90 -23.64
CA SER A 51 23.11 27.27 -22.93
C SER A 51 22.34 26.29 -23.82
N LEU A 52 22.07 26.68 -25.08
CA LEU A 52 21.43 25.82 -26.08
C LEU A 52 22.32 24.64 -26.50
N GLN A 53 23.63 24.86 -26.60
CA GLN A 53 24.64 23.83 -26.79
C GLN A 53 24.60 22.82 -25.62
N GLY A 54 24.50 23.30 -24.37
CA GLY A 54 24.30 22.46 -23.18
C GLY A 54 22.98 21.69 -23.17
N ALA A 55 21.90 22.27 -23.71
CA ALA A 55 20.62 21.57 -23.85
C ALA A 55 20.69 20.43 -24.88
N ALA A 56 21.42 20.62 -25.98
CA ALA A 56 21.61 19.61 -27.01
C ALA A 56 22.46 18.42 -26.52
N ILE A 57 23.59 18.67 -25.85
CA ILE A 57 24.49 17.59 -25.40
C ILE A 57 23.89 16.69 -24.32
N SER A 58 22.90 17.18 -23.57
CA SER A 58 22.21 16.39 -22.54
C SER A 58 21.52 15.12 -23.08
N ALA A 59 21.17 15.11 -24.37
CA ALA A 59 20.62 13.94 -25.05
C ALA A 59 21.59 12.76 -25.03
N LEU A 60 22.90 13.00 -25.10
CA LEU A 60 23.93 11.96 -25.16
C LEU A 60 23.94 11.13 -23.87
N LEU A 61 23.74 11.79 -22.72
CA LEU A 61 23.65 11.13 -21.42
C LEU A 61 22.34 10.35 -21.28
N VAL A 62 21.20 10.99 -21.55
CA VAL A 62 19.88 10.36 -21.34
C VAL A 62 19.63 9.22 -22.32
N VAL A 63 19.82 9.48 -23.61
CA VAL A 63 19.54 8.51 -24.67
C VAL A 63 20.63 7.43 -24.71
N GLY A 64 21.87 7.77 -24.36
CA GLY A 64 22.96 6.79 -24.23
C GLY A 64 22.71 5.77 -23.12
N GLN A 65 22.32 6.22 -21.93
CA GLN A 65 21.95 5.30 -20.83
C GLN A 65 20.72 4.45 -21.19
N SER A 66 19.74 5.03 -21.88
CA SER A 66 18.55 4.31 -22.36
C SER A 66 18.91 3.25 -23.40
N ALA A 67 19.85 3.54 -24.31
CA ALA A 67 20.30 2.58 -25.32
C ALA A 67 21.03 1.38 -24.69
N ILE A 68 21.78 1.60 -23.61
CA ILE A 68 22.44 0.51 -22.85
C ILE A 68 21.41 -0.34 -22.12
N ALA A 69 20.37 0.28 -21.57
CA ALA A 69 19.27 -0.44 -20.94
C ALA A 69 18.52 -1.33 -21.94
N ASP A 70 18.44 -0.92 -23.20
CA ASP A 70 17.85 -1.71 -24.29
C ASP A 70 18.77 -2.87 -24.75
N MET A 71 20.08 -2.80 -24.48
CA MET A 71 21.09 -3.76 -24.98
C MET A 71 21.51 -4.83 -23.97
N TYR A 72 21.57 -4.50 -22.69
CA TYR A 72 22.09 -5.39 -21.65
C TYR A 72 20.97 -5.98 -20.81
N PRO A 73 21.05 -7.28 -20.46
CA PRO A 73 20.09 -7.90 -19.56
C PRO A 73 20.24 -7.33 -18.14
N SER A 74 19.16 -7.45 -17.36
CA SER A 74 19.03 -6.81 -16.04
C SER A 74 20.05 -7.26 -14.99
N ASP A 75 20.77 -8.36 -15.22
CA ASP A 75 21.81 -8.94 -14.36
C ASP A 75 23.23 -8.41 -14.64
N GLU A 76 23.47 -7.82 -15.82
CA GLU A 76 24.78 -7.28 -16.25
C GLU A 76 24.75 -5.77 -16.54
N PHE A 77 23.62 -5.13 -16.24
CA PHE A 77 23.40 -3.72 -16.52
C PHE A 77 24.28 -2.78 -15.68
N GLY A 78 24.64 -3.16 -14.45
CA GLY A 78 25.41 -2.33 -13.52
C GLY A 78 26.82 -2.02 -14.02
N PHE A 79 27.54 -3.02 -14.51
CA PHE A 79 28.86 -2.85 -15.09
C PHE A 79 28.80 -2.07 -16.41
N ALA A 80 27.80 -2.34 -17.25
CA ALA A 80 27.60 -1.64 -18.52
C ALA A 80 27.35 -0.13 -18.31
N ILE A 81 26.51 0.26 -17.34
CA ILE A 81 26.29 1.67 -17.00
C ILE A 81 27.53 2.32 -16.40
N GLY A 82 28.31 1.57 -15.59
CA GLY A 82 29.58 2.01 -15.03
C GLY A 82 30.63 2.32 -16.11
N LEU A 83 30.72 1.47 -17.14
CA LEU A 83 31.59 1.67 -18.30
C LEU A 83 31.15 2.87 -19.15
N PHE A 84 29.85 3.07 -19.33
CA PHE A 84 29.33 4.22 -20.08
C PHE A 84 29.62 5.58 -19.42
N LEU A 85 29.70 5.63 -18.10
CA LEU A 85 30.00 6.87 -17.40
C LEU A 85 31.49 7.24 -17.43
N VAL A 86 32.38 6.32 -17.81
CA VAL A 86 33.84 6.56 -17.88
C VAL A 86 34.18 7.80 -18.75
N PRO A 87 33.72 7.92 -20.01
CA PRO A 87 33.96 9.12 -20.82
C PRO A 87 33.43 10.42 -20.20
N VAL A 88 32.29 10.34 -19.49
CA VAL A 88 31.64 11.49 -18.84
C VAL A 88 32.48 11.99 -17.66
N LEU A 89 33.10 11.06 -16.92
CA LEU A 89 33.95 11.34 -15.76
C LEU A 89 35.38 11.73 -16.16
N ILE A 90 35.87 11.29 -17.33
CA ILE A 90 37.15 11.74 -17.92
C ILE A 90 37.07 13.21 -18.36
N GLY A 91 35.92 13.67 -18.85
CA GLY A 91 35.73 15.03 -19.34
C GLY A 91 36.17 16.13 -18.36
N PRO A 92 35.74 16.12 -17.09
CA PRO A 92 36.21 17.04 -16.05
C PRO A 92 37.70 16.96 -15.71
N ILE A 93 38.37 15.82 -15.99
CA ILE A 93 39.80 15.61 -15.73
C ILE A 93 40.64 16.26 -16.82
N ILE A 94 40.32 15.95 -18.07
CA ILE A 94 41.14 16.31 -19.23
C ILE A 94 40.70 17.65 -19.83
N GLY A 95 39.42 18.00 -19.67
CA GLY A 95 38.80 19.19 -20.26
C GLY A 95 39.45 20.51 -19.83
N PRO A 96 39.64 20.78 -18.52
CA PRO A 96 40.32 22.00 -18.07
C PRO A 96 41.77 22.09 -18.55
N PHE A 97 42.46 20.95 -18.64
CA PHE A 97 43.84 20.88 -19.14
C PHE A 97 43.92 21.22 -20.64
N ILE A 98 43.20 20.49 -21.49
CA ILE A 98 43.17 20.73 -22.94
C ILE A 98 42.63 22.13 -23.24
N GLY A 99 41.55 22.53 -22.57
CA GLY A 99 40.95 23.85 -22.72
C GLY A 99 41.88 24.98 -22.29
N GLY A 100 42.62 24.80 -21.20
CA GLY A 100 43.63 25.75 -20.72
C GLY A 100 44.79 25.90 -21.69
N VAL A 101 45.36 24.79 -22.18
CA VAL A 101 46.44 24.80 -23.17
C VAL A 101 46.00 25.46 -24.48
N LEU A 102 44.85 25.06 -25.03
CA LEU A 102 44.30 25.63 -26.27
C LEU A 102 43.96 27.11 -26.14
N SER A 103 43.37 27.52 -25.01
CA SER A 103 43.01 28.91 -24.78
C SER A 103 44.24 29.80 -24.59
N ASN A 104 45.31 29.29 -23.97
CA ASN A 104 46.54 30.06 -23.75
C ASN A 104 47.37 30.21 -25.03
N THR A 105 47.40 29.19 -25.89
CA THR A 105 48.21 29.18 -27.12
C THR A 105 47.51 29.79 -28.33
N PHE A 106 46.21 29.50 -28.51
CA PHE A 106 45.45 29.88 -29.72
C PHE A 106 44.23 30.77 -29.42
N GLY A 107 44.10 31.26 -28.18
CA GLY A 107 42.98 32.07 -27.73
C GLY A 107 41.72 31.25 -27.44
N TRP A 108 40.75 31.84 -26.73
CA TRP A 108 39.57 31.10 -26.22
C TRP A 108 38.68 30.47 -27.30
N ARG A 109 38.68 31.01 -28.54
CA ARG A 109 37.87 30.48 -29.65
C ARG A 109 38.33 29.09 -30.12
N SER A 110 39.61 28.76 -29.96
CA SER A 110 40.19 27.47 -30.33
C SER A 110 39.53 26.30 -29.59
N THR A 111 39.04 26.55 -28.36
CA THR A 111 38.32 25.55 -27.55
C THR A 111 37.02 25.10 -28.24
N PHE A 112 36.29 26.02 -28.86
CA PHE A 112 35.06 25.71 -29.58
C PHE A 112 35.33 25.02 -30.93
N VAL A 113 36.42 25.39 -31.61
CA VAL A 113 36.86 24.70 -32.84
C VAL A 113 37.20 23.23 -32.53
N SER A 114 37.93 22.98 -31.44
CA SER A 114 38.23 21.62 -30.98
C SER A 114 36.95 20.82 -30.67
N LEU A 115 35.98 21.43 -29.96
CA LEU A 115 34.68 20.79 -29.68
C LEU A 115 33.89 20.49 -30.95
N ALA A 116 33.94 21.36 -31.96
CA ALA A 116 33.27 21.13 -33.24
C ALA A 116 33.89 19.93 -33.99
N ILE A 117 35.22 19.82 -34.02
CA ILE A 117 35.92 18.68 -34.63
C ILE A 117 35.54 17.37 -33.91
N MET A 118 35.56 17.37 -32.58
CA MET A 118 35.16 16.20 -31.78
C MET A 118 33.68 15.83 -31.99
N ALA A 119 32.80 16.81 -32.17
CA ALA A 119 31.39 16.56 -32.49
C ALA A 119 31.20 15.94 -33.88
N VAL A 120 31.95 16.40 -34.90
CA VAL A 120 31.93 15.80 -36.25
C VAL A 120 32.40 14.35 -36.21
N ILE A 121 33.50 14.07 -35.50
CA ILE A 121 34.01 12.71 -35.30
C ILE A 121 32.94 11.85 -34.59
N SER A 122 32.30 12.37 -33.56
CA SER A 122 31.25 11.66 -32.81
C SER A 122 30.02 11.35 -33.68
N VAL A 123 29.60 12.28 -34.54
CA VAL A 123 28.51 12.07 -35.50
C VAL A 123 28.87 10.95 -36.48
N LEU A 124 30.09 10.96 -37.01
CA LEU A 124 30.58 9.92 -37.93
C LEU A 124 30.62 8.54 -37.24
N MET A 125 31.11 8.49 -36.00
CA MET A 125 31.17 7.25 -35.21
C MET A 125 29.78 6.68 -34.92
N ILE A 126 28.80 7.52 -34.55
CA ILE A 126 27.41 7.08 -34.32
C ILE A 126 26.75 6.64 -35.62
N LEU A 127 27.05 7.31 -36.73
CA LEU A 127 26.51 6.94 -38.04
C LEU A 127 27.00 5.55 -38.45
N LEU A 128 28.30 5.27 -38.31
CA LEU A 128 28.96 4.04 -38.75
C LEU A 128 28.76 2.86 -37.78
N PHE A 129 28.90 3.06 -36.47
CA PHE A 129 29.05 1.95 -35.52
C PHE A 129 27.83 1.72 -34.61
N VAL A 130 26.98 2.72 -34.39
CA VAL A 130 25.84 2.58 -33.47
C VAL A 130 24.60 2.10 -34.23
N PRO A 131 24.08 0.89 -33.95
CA PRO A 131 22.82 0.43 -34.52
C PRO A 131 21.62 1.07 -33.80
N GLU A 132 20.42 0.89 -34.36
CA GLU A 132 19.18 1.25 -33.65
C GLU A 132 18.87 0.18 -32.60
N THR A 133 18.72 0.57 -31.34
CA THR A 133 18.51 -0.35 -30.21
C THR A 133 17.06 -0.45 -29.77
N HIS A 134 16.19 0.49 -30.16
CA HIS A 134 14.81 0.51 -29.70
C HIS A 134 13.98 -0.69 -30.24
N HIS A 135 13.53 -1.58 -29.34
CA HIS A 135 12.89 -2.87 -29.66
C HIS A 135 11.76 -2.78 -30.70
N TYR A 136 10.84 -1.80 -30.57
CA TYR A 136 9.74 -1.60 -31.53
C TYR A 136 10.22 -1.31 -32.97
N ILE A 137 11.24 -0.47 -33.13
CA ILE A 137 11.72 -0.02 -34.45
C ILE A 137 12.53 -1.13 -35.12
N VAL A 138 13.34 -1.85 -34.34
CA VAL A 138 14.08 -3.03 -34.81
C VAL A 138 13.11 -4.09 -35.32
N LEU A 139 12.08 -4.43 -34.53
CA LEU A 139 11.07 -5.40 -34.92
C LEU A 139 10.29 -4.97 -36.17
N GLN A 140 9.94 -3.68 -36.29
CA GLN A 140 9.26 -3.16 -37.47
C GLN A 140 10.12 -3.25 -38.75
N ARG A 141 11.44 -3.01 -38.64
CA ARG A 141 12.40 -3.16 -39.75
C ARG A 141 12.58 -4.63 -40.13
N LEU A 142 12.68 -5.53 -39.15
CA LEU A 142 12.72 -6.97 -39.38
C LEU A 142 11.44 -7.45 -40.07
N LEU A 143 10.26 -6.99 -39.62
CA LEU A 143 8.98 -7.31 -40.25
C LEU A 143 8.89 -6.78 -41.69
N HIS A 144 9.36 -5.57 -41.97
CA HIS A 144 9.43 -5.05 -43.34
C HIS A 144 10.41 -5.86 -44.20
N GLY A 145 11.57 -6.24 -43.65
CA GLY A 145 12.54 -7.11 -44.32
C GLY A 145 11.99 -8.50 -44.61
N VAL A 146 11.24 -9.10 -43.68
CA VAL A 146 10.53 -10.38 -43.84
C VAL A 146 9.40 -10.23 -44.85
N LYS A 147 8.59 -9.17 -44.81
CA LYS A 147 7.54 -8.89 -45.83
C LYS A 147 8.14 -8.70 -47.23
N LYS A 148 9.33 -8.08 -47.35
CA LYS A 148 10.05 -7.92 -48.62
C LYS A 148 10.66 -9.24 -49.11
N LYS A 149 11.16 -10.10 -48.22
CA LYS A 149 11.61 -11.48 -48.53
C LYS A 149 10.45 -12.47 -48.76
N ARG A 150 9.23 -12.16 -48.31
CA ARG A 150 7.99 -12.94 -48.50
C ARG A 150 7.58 -13.07 -49.96
N HIS A 151 8.05 -12.15 -50.82
CA HIS A 151 7.90 -12.29 -52.27
C HIS A 151 8.84 -13.34 -52.89
N GLN A 152 9.77 -13.94 -52.13
CA GLN A 152 10.85 -14.75 -52.71
C GLN A 152 11.07 -16.14 -52.08
N LYS A 153 10.48 -16.52 -50.94
CA LYS A 153 10.49 -17.92 -50.46
C LYS A 153 9.44 -18.19 -49.36
N ASN A 154 8.80 -19.36 -49.46
CA ASN A 154 7.51 -19.69 -48.84
C ASN A 154 7.60 -20.44 -47.48
N GLN A 155 8.56 -20.12 -46.61
CA GLN A 155 8.70 -20.76 -45.30
C GLN A 155 9.12 -19.76 -44.21
N THR A 156 8.18 -19.33 -43.37
CA THR A 156 8.44 -18.78 -42.02
C THR A 156 7.27 -19.09 -41.08
N ASN A 157 7.57 -19.38 -39.82
CA ASN A 157 6.61 -19.77 -38.78
C ASN A 157 5.51 -18.69 -38.55
N PRO A 158 4.21 -19.03 -38.61
CA PRO A 158 3.10 -18.08 -38.47
C PRO A 158 3.00 -17.44 -37.07
N ILE A 159 3.63 -18.04 -36.06
CA ILE A 159 3.65 -17.59 -34.66
C ILE A 159 4.37 -16.23 -34.52
N PHE A 160 5.53 -16.07 -35.18
CA PHE A 160 6.36 -14.86 -35.08
C PHE A 160 5.69 -13.62 -35.70
N ILE A 161 4.89 -13.82 -36.76
CA ILE A 161 4.15 -12.73 -37.41
C ILE A 161 2.95 -12.29 -36.56
N ARG A 162 2.35 -13.23 -35.80
CA ARG A 162 1.20 -12.97 -34.93
C ARG A 162 1.61 -12.12 -33.72
N GLU A 163 2.73 -12.43 -33.07
CA GLU A 163 3.29 -11.63 -31.95
C GLU A 163 3.74 -10.23 -32.38
N ALA A 164 4.23 -10.09 -33.61
CA ALA A 164 4.74 -8.81 -34.08
C ALA A 164 3.63 -7.83 -34.53
N ASN A 165 2.47 -8.33 -34.96
CA ASN A 165 1.31 -7.50 -35.30
C ASN A 165 0.53 -7.02 -34.06
N THR A 166 0.75 -7.61 -32.89
CA THR A 166 0.16 -7.19 -31.60
C THR A 166 0.85 -5.97 -30.96
N ILE A 167 2.03 -5.55 -31.44
CA ILE A 167 2.80 -4.47 -30.81
C ILE A 167 2.39 -3.11 -31.39
N SER A 168 1.60 -2.36 -30.60
CA SER A 168 1.19 -0.99 -30.94
C SER A 168 2.35 0.01 -30.84
N LYS A 169 2.32 1.07 -31.66
CA LYS A 169 3.30 2.16 -31.59
C LYS A 169 3.28 2.80 -30.20
N PRO A 170 4.43 2.99 -29.53
CA PRO A 170 4.46 3.64 -28.22
C PRO A 170 3.83 5.03 -28.29
N ARG A 171 2.88 5.30 -27.39
CA ARG A 171 2.24 6.61 -27.30
C ARG A 171 3.26 7.64 -26.82
N PHE A 172 3.23 8.83 -27.41
CA PHE A 172 4.07 9.94 -26.94
C PHE A 172 3.71 10.27 -25.49
N MET A 173 4.64 10.05 -24.57
CA MET A 173 4.49 10.46 -23.19
C MET A 173 4.80 11.95 -23.04
N LEU A 174 4.01 12.64 -22.23
CA LEU A 174 4.26 14.05 -21.92
C LEU A 174 5.59 14.19 -21.15
N PRO A 175 6.45 15.17 -21.46
CA PRO A 175 7.78 15.34 -20.85
C PRO A 175 7.81 15.45 -19.33
N TRP A 176 6.73 15.91 -18.72
CA TRP A 176 6.59 16.06 -17.26
C TRP A 176 6.03 14.82 -16.56
N ARG A 177 5.53 13.80 -17.28
CA ARG A 177 5.05 12.56 -16.65
C ARG A 177 6.10 11.84 -15.80
N PRO A 178 7.40 11.82 -16.16
CA PRO A 178 8.42 11.23 -15.30
C PRO A 178 8.49 11.88 -13.92
N LEU A 179 8.08 13.15 -13.75
CA LEU A 179 7.99 13.78 -12.42
C LEU A 179 7.02 13.05 -11.49
N LEU A 180 6.06 12.29 -12.02
CA LEU A 180 5.18 11.46 -11.21
C LEU A 180 5.94 10.35 -10.46
N ALA A 181 7.10 9.92 -10.98
CA ALA A 181 7.96 8.96 -10.28
C ALA A 181 8.57 9.53 -8.99
N LEU A 182 8.52 10.84 -8.75
CA LEU A 182 8.88 11.45 -7.46
C LEU A 182 7.85 11.21 -6.36
N PHE A 183 6.62 10.83 -6.73
CA PHE A 183 5.59 10.42 -5.76
C PHE A 183 5.67 8.93 -5.43
N ASP A 184 6.49 8.17 -6.14
CA ASP A 184 6.76 6.77 -5.83
C ASP A 184 7.76 6.70 -4.67
N MET A 185 7.25 6.35 -3.48
CA MET A 185 8.00 6.26 -2.22
C MET A 185 9.23 5.35 -2.29
N THR A 186 9.27 4.44 -3.27
CA THR A 186 10.37 3.49 -3.41
C THR A 186 11.49 3.95 -4.35
N ILE A 187 11.23 4.92 -5.22
CA ILE A 187 12.19 5.48 -6.18
C ILE A 187 12.65 6.87 -5.72
N ALA A 188 11.72 7.67 -5.20
CA ALA A 188 11.95 9.02 -4.71
C ALA A 188 13.17 9.21 -3.78
N PRO A 189 13.41 8.36 -2.74
CA PRO A 189 14.57 8.53 -1.87
C PRO A 189 15.89 8.34 -2.61
N TYR A 190 15.98 7.38 -3.53
CA TYR A 190 17.20 7.15 -4.31
C TYR A 190 17.45 8.29 -5.30
N VAL A 191 16.40 8.79 -5.94
CA VAL A 191 16.49 9.98 -6.80
C VAL A 191 16.98 11.19 -5.99
N ALA A 192 16.43 11.41 -4.79
CA ALA A 192 16.87 12.49 -3.90
C ALA A 192 18.34 12.35 -3.48
N VAL A 193 18.78 11.14 -3.16
CA VAL A 193 20.17 10.83 -2.80
C VAL A 193 21.12 11.09 -3.96
N CYS A 194 20.79 10.66 -5.18
CA CYS A 194 21.58 10.95 -6.37
C CYS A 194 21.70 12.47 -6.59
N ASN A 195 20.60 13.21 -6.46
CA ASN A 195 20.54 14.66 -6.65
C ASN A 195 21.42 15.42 -5.66
N ILE A 196 21.33 15.07 -4.38
CA ILE A 196 22.08 15.73 -3.32
C ILE A 196 23.57 15.43 -3.45
N ASN A 197 23.96 14.17 -3.74
CA ASN A 197 25.36 13.82 -3.94
C ASN A 197 25.95 14.47 -5.21
N CYS A 198 25.17 14.54 -6.29
CA CYS A 198 25.58 15.26 -7.49
C CYS A 198 25.75 16.76 -7.21
N ALA A 199 24.81 17.39 -6.51
CA ALA A 199 24.93 18.79 -6.12
C ALA A 199 26.13 19.04 -5.19
N ALA A 200 26.35 18.17 -4.20
CA ALA A 200 27.49 18.24 -3.29
C ALA A 200 28.83 18.11 -4.02
N LEU A 201 28.91 17.28 -5.07
CA LEU A 201 30.09 17.16 -5.92
C LEU A 201 30.42 18.47 -6.64
N PHE A 202 29.43 19.07 -7.32
CA PHE A 202 29.68 20.32 -8.04
C PHE A 202 29.98 21.49 -7.09
N ILE A 203 29.33 21.53 -5.92
CA ILE A 203 29.61 22.51 -4.87
C ILE A 203 31.04 22.31 -4.32
N SER A 204 31.45 21.09 -3.99
CA SER A 204 32.77 20.81 -3.43
C SER A 204 33.89 21.13 -4.41
N LEU A 205 33.76 20.76 -5.69
CA LEU A 205 34.73 21.09 -6.74
C LEU A 205 34.86 22.61 -6.95
N THR A 206 33.77 23.36 -6.81
CA THR A 206 33.77 24.83 -6.92
C THR A 206 34.46 25.47 -5.71
N LEU A 207 34.18 24.97 -4.50
CA LEU A 207 34.79 25.44 -3.25
C LEU A 207 36.30 25.13 -3.20
N MET A 208 36.70 23.95 -3.68
CA MET A 208 38.11 23.57 -3.81
C MET A 208 38.88 24.53 -4.70
N SER A 209 38.41 24.74 -5.94
CA SER A 209 39.05 25.64 -6.90
C SER A 209 39.20 27.05 -6.34
N ASN A 210 38.16 27.57 -5.67
CA ASN A 210 38.21 28.88 -5.04
C ASN A 210 39.26 28.94 -3.93
N ARG A 211 39.32 27.94 -3.05
CA ARG A 211 40.27 27.89 -1.93
C ARG A 211 41.72 27.69 -2.38
N GLU A 212 41.95 26.87 -3.40
CA GLU A 212 43.28 26.62 -3.99
C GLU A 212 43.88 27.87 -4.66
N SER A 213 43.03 28.74 -5.21
CA SER A 213 43.45 30.02 -5.81
C SER A 213 43.81 31.09 -4.77
N GLN A 214 43.46 30.90 -3.50
CA GLN A 214 43.68 31.86 -2.41
C GLN A 214 44.76 31.37 -1.43
N ASN A 215 45.22 32.24 -0.53
CA ASN A 215 46.14 31.86 0.55
C ASN A 215 45.49 30.81 1.47
N PRO A 216 46.22 29.74 1.89
CA PRO A 216 47.68 29.61 1.88
C PRO A 216 48.32 28.94 0.64
N TYR A 217 47.57 28.51 -0.39
CA TYR A 217 48.14 27.75 -1.52
C TYR A 217 48.49 28.59 -2.75
N ALA A 218 47.66 29.60 -3.07
CA ALA A 218 47.89 30.54 -4.19
C ALA A 218 48.31 29.89 -5.52
N LEU A 219 47.66 28.78 -5.90
CA LEU A 219 48.04 27.98 -7.06
C LEU A 219 47.63 28.64 -8.39
N SER A 220 48.45 28.47 -9.43
CA SER A 220 48.10 28.93 -10.78
C SER A 220 47.00 28.06 -11.40
N PRO A 221 46.22 28.56 -12.37
CA PRO A 221 45.12 27.81 -12.99
C PRO A 221 45.55 26.44 -13.58
N LEU A 222 46.79 26.33 -14.04
CA LEU A 222 47.36 25.08 -14.54
C LEU A 222 47.60 24.05 -13.41
N HIS A 223 48.05 24.51 -12.23
CA HIS A 223 48.22 23.64 -11.06
C HIS A 223 46.89 23.24 -10.43
N ILE A 224 45.89 24.12 -10.45
CA ILE A 224 44.50 23.78 -10.11
C ILE A 224 43.94 22.74 -11.10
N GLY A 225 44.33 22.79 -12.37
CA GLY A 225 44.02 21.74 -13.34
C GLY A 225 44.53 20.35 -12.92
N PHE A 226 45.75 20.27 -12.37
CA PHE A 226 46.33 19.02 -11.88
C PHE A 226 45.65 18.47 -10.61
N SER A 227 45.05 19.33 -9.78
CA SER A 227 44.34 18.93 -8.56
C SER A 227 43.07 18.11 -8.84
N TYR A 228 42.50 18.22 -10.06
CA TYR A 228 41.34 17.42 -10.48
C TYR A 228 41.68 15.96 -10.87
N ILE A 229 42.94 15.65 -11.21
CA ILE A 229 43.31 14.30 -11.69
C ILE A 229 43.00 13.21 -10.64
N PRO A 230 43.44 13.32 -9.37
CA PRO A 230 43.10 12.32 -8.35
C PRO A 230 41.59 12.14 -8.15
N THR A 231 40.84 13.25 -8.14
CA THR A 231 39.37 13.23 -7.94
C THR A 231 38.63 12.55 -9.09
N GLY A 232 39.13 12.68 -10.32
CA GLY A 232 38.52 12.01 -11.45
C GLY A 232 38.97 10.56 -11.62
N VAL A 233 40.22 10.21 -11.34
CA VAL A 233 40.67 8.80 -11.30
C VAL A 233 39.88 8.02 -10.25
N SER A 234 39.66 8.60 -9.07
CA SER A 234 38.83 8.01 -8.04
C SER A 234 37.35 7.89 -8.44
N SER A 235 36.78 8.88 -9.14
CA SER A 235 35.43 8.79 -9.73
C SER A 235 35.32 7.63 -10.74
N LEU A 236 36.35 7.43 -11.57
CA LEU A 236 36.40 6.36 -12.57
C LEU A 236 36.42 4.98 -11.92
N LEU A 237 37.32 4.80 -10.94
CA LEU A 237 37.40 3.56 -10.17
C LEU A 237 36.09 3.32 -9.40
N GLY A 238 35.46 4.36 -8.85
CA GLY A 238 34.17 4.29 -8.18
C GLY A 238 33.03 3.86 -9.11
N SER A 239 32.97 4.41 -10.33
CA SER A 239 31.96 4.04 -11.33
C SER A 239 32.06 2.57 -11.74
N LEU A 240 33.28 2.12 -12.07
CA LEU A 240 33.53 0.73 -12.50
C LEU A 240 33.29 -0.28 -11.36
N SER A 241 33.82 0.00 -10.17
CA SER A 241 33.64 -0.87 -9.00
C SER A 241 32.19 -0.89 -8.53
N GLY A 242 31.48 0.25 -8.50
CA GLY A 242 30.06 0.30 -8.14
C GLY A 242 29.16 -0.48 -9.09
N GLY A 243 29.45 -0.42 -10.39
CA GLY A 243 28.77 -1.22 -11.41
C GLY A 243 29.01 -2.72 -11.25
N TRP A 244 30.28 -3.11 -11.11
CA TRP A 244 30.69 -4.51 -10.90
C TRP A 244 30.09 -5.10 -9.62
N VAL A 245 30.19 -4.37 -8.50
CA VAL A 245 29.65 -4.78 -7.20
C VAL A 245 28.12 -4.88 -7.25
N SER A 246 27.44 -3.98 -7.97
CA SER A 246 25.98 -4.05 -8.14
C SER A 246 25.55 -5.35 -8.84
N ASP A 247 26.23 -5.72 -9.92
CA ASP A 247 25.93 -6.95 -10.66
C ASP A 247 26.33 -8.21 -9.89
N TRP A 248 27.48 -8.19 -9.22
CA TRP A 248 27.88 -9.27 -8.31
C TRP A 248 26.83 -9.50 -7.22
N SER A 249 26.31 -8.42 -6.62
CA SER A 249 25.28 -8.51 -5.59
C SER A 249 23.98 -9.07 -6.14
N ALA A 250 23.57 -8.65 -7.34
CA ALA A 250 22.38 -9.17 -8.00
C ALA A 250 22.47 -10.67 -8.31
N LYS A 251 23.65 -11.14 -8.73
CA LYS A 251 23.91 -12.56 -9.01
C LYS A 251 23.99 -13.41 -7.74
N ARG A 252 24.49 -12.85 -6.62
CA ARG A 252 24.72 -13.58 -5.36
C ARG A 252 23.49 -13.67 -4.45
N PHE A 253 22.63 -12.65 -4.42
CA PHE A 253 21.47 -12.58 -3.52
C PHE A 253 20.12 -12.95 -4.17
N SER A 254 20.14 -13.65 -5.32
CA SER A 254 18.97 -14.24 -6.02
C SER A 254 17.72 -13.35 -6.13
N GLN A 255 17.51 -12.67 -7.26
CA GLN A 255 16.31 -11.89 -7.65
C GLN A 255 15.71 -10.85 -6.68
N ALA A 256 16.12 -10.78 -5.41
CA ALA A 256 15.77 -9.67 -4.54
C ALA A 256 16.35 -8.39 -5.15
N MET A 257 15.49 -7.60 -5.82
CA MET A 257 15.87 -6.38 -6.55
C MET A 257 16.72 -5.41 -5.70
N GLU A 258 16.63 -5.54 -4.38
CA GLU A 258 17.23 -4.68 -3.36
C GLU A 258 18.62 -5.14 -2.91
N GLY A 259 19.04 -6.38 -3.21
CA GLY A 259 20.39 -6.86 -2.93
C GLY A 259 21.47 -6.01 -3.59
N ARG A 260 21.16 -5.37 -4.72
CA ARG A 260 22.01 -4.40 -5.44
C ARG A 260 22.42 -3.18 -4.61
N LEU A 261 21.67 -2.87 -3.53
CA LEU A 261 21.85 -1.66 -2.72
C LEU A 261 22.59 -1.91 -1.41
N ILE A 262 22.70 -3.16 -0.93
CA ILE A 262 23.31 -3.48 0.38
C ILE A 262 24.78 -3.01 0.43
N LEU A 263 25.50 -3.15 -0.68
CA LEU A 263 26.91 -2.77 -0.78
C LEU A 263 27.11 -1.26 -0.98
N ASN A 264 26.04 -0.48 -1.24
CA ASN A 264 26.11 0.98 -1.28
C ASN A 264 26.34 1.62 0.10
N LEU A 265 26.14 0.86 1.17
CA LEU A 265 26.45 1.31 2.52
C LEU A 265 27.90 1.81 2.61
N ILE A 266 28.82 1.14 1.90
CA ILE A 266 30.24 1.49 1.84
C ILE A 266 30.43 2.88 1.20
N GLY A 267 29.84 3.10 0.02
CA GLY A 267 29.90 4.40 -0.68
C GLY A 267 29.28 5.55 0.12
N SER A 268 28.21 5.25 0.87
CA SER A 268 27.51 6.23 1.71
C SER A 268 28.28 6.65 2.96
N LEU A 269 29.21 5.82 3.44
CA LEU A 269 30.13 6.16 4.53
C LEU A 269 31.34 6.96 4.03
N LEU A 270 31.85 6.61 2.85
CA LEU A 270 32.99 7.27 2.21
C LEU A 270 32.70 8.74 1.86
N CYS A 271 31.47 9.07 1.47
CA CYS A 271 31.10 10.45 1.12
C CYS A 271 31.24 11.46 2.26
N PRO A 272 30.57 11.31 3.42
CA PRO A 272 30.70 12.25 4.53
C PRO A 272 32.10 12.23 5.14
N LEU A 273 32.78 11.08 5.17
CA LEU A 273 34.16 10.96 5.64
C LEU A 273 35.14 11.74 4.74
N GLY A 274 34.99 11.59 3.42
CA GLY A 274 35.79 12.28 2.42
C GLY A 274 35.56 13.80 2.44
N LEU A 275 34.30 14.23 2.57
CA LEU A 275 33.99 15.64 2.80
C LEU A 275 34.63 16.13 4.10
N LEU A 276 34.42 15.46 5.23
CA LEU A 276 35.00 15.86 6.51
C LEU A 276 36.52 16.04 6.40
N LEU A 277 37.22 15.06 5.84
CA LEU A 277 38.67 15.12 5.64
C LEU A 277 39.06 16.31 4.74
N CYS A 278 38.34 16.51 3.64
CA CYS A 278 38.57 17.60 2.70
C CYS A 278 38.37 18.99 3.34
N GLY A 279 37.23 19.22 3.98
CA GLY A 279 36.92 20.54 4.54
C GLY A 279 37.67 20.87 5.82
N TRP A 280 37.97 19.86 6.64
CA TRP A 280 38.79 20.06 7.83
C TRP A 280 40.20 20.51 7.43
N THR A 281 40.80 19.83 6.46
CA THR A 281 42.16 20.14 6.00
C THR A 281 42.25 21.48 5.26
N PHE A 282 41.25 21.84 4.46
CA PHE A 282 41.16 23.19 3.84
C PHE A 282 40.90 24.32 4.84
N HIS A 283 40.17 24.05 5.94
CA HIS A 283 39.93 25.05 6.98
C HIS A 283 41.23 25.43 7.71
N PHE A 284 42.04 24.43 8.05
CA PHE A 284 43.31 24.61 8.76
C PHE A 284 44.53 24.87 7.85
N GLY A 285 44.36 24.86 6.52
CA GLY A 285 45.44 25.17 5.58
C GLY A 285 46.55 24.12 5.54
N ILE A 286 46.22 22.85 5.78
CA ILE A 286 47.17 21.72 5.82
C ILE A 286 47.70 21.43 4.40
N HIS A 287 48.84 20.74 4.26
CA HIS A 287 49.42 20.39 2.95
C HIS A 287 48.38 19.81 1.94
N LEU A 288 48.46 20.24 0.67
CA LEU A 288 47.46 20.00 -0.40
C LEU A 288 47.15 18.50 -0.65
N ALA A 289 48.08 17.61 -0.32
CA ALA A 289 47.88 16.16 -0.47
C ALA A 289 46.68 15.61 0.34
N LEU A 290 46.44 16.11 1.55
CA LEU A 290 45.36 15.62 2.42
C LEU A 290 43.94 16.01 1.93
N PRO A 291 43.70 17.28 1.54
CA PRO A 291 42.44 17.65 0.89
C PRO A 291 42.18 16.91 -0.43
N LEU A 292 43.22 16.58 -1.19
CA LEU A 292 43.14 15.77 -2.40
C LEU A 292 42.74 14.32 -2.12
N ILE A 293 43.24 13.73 -1.02
CA ILE A 293 42.80 12.40 -0.57
C ILE A 293 41.33 12.44 -0.16
N GLY A 294 40.91 13.44 0.64
CA GLY A 294 39.52 13.57 1.07
C GLY A 294 38.53 13.76 -0.08
N SER A 295 38.86 14.63 -1.04
CA SER A 295 38.05 14.83 -2.25
C SER A 295 38.01 13.60 -3.14
N SER A 296 39.11 12.85 -3.25
CA SER A 296 39.15 11.57 -3.97
C SER A 296 38.27 10.50 -3.31
N MET A 297 38.28 10.40 -1.98
CA MET A 297 37.39 9.48 -1.24
C MET A 297 35.92 9.82 -1.45
N PHE A 298 35.57 11.12 -1.41
CA PHE A 298 34.21 11.58 -1.68
C PHE A 298 33.77 11.26 -3.12
N CYS A 299 34.62 11.57 -4.10
CA CYS A 299 34.33 11.31 -5.52
C CYS A 299 34.19 9.82 -5.84
N PHE A 300 35.03 8.97 -5.23
CA PHE A 300 34.89 7.51 -5.31
C PHE A 300 33.53 7.07 -4.75
N GLY A 301 33.19 7.48 -3.52
CA GLY A 301 31.93 7.11 -2.88
C GLY A 301 30.70 7.59 -3.65
N GLN A 302 30.75 8.79 -4.22
CA GLN A 302 29.66 9.36 -5.01
C GLN A 302 29.44 8.60 -6.32
N ALA A 303 30.51 8.32 -7.08
CA ALA A 303 30.41 7.57 -8.33
C ALA A 303 29.95 6.12 -8.09
N PHE A 304 30.43 5.50 -7.01
CA PHE A 304 30.06 4.15 -6.58
C PHE A 304 28.56 4.03 -6.27
N MET A 305 28.00 4.99 -5.53
CA MET A 305 26.56 5.01 -5.24
C MET A 305 25.70 5.36 -6.47
N TYR A 306 26.22 6.21 -7.36
CA TYR A 306 25.45 6.69 -8.51
C TYR A 306 25.16 5.57 -9.51
N THR A 307 26.15 4.72 -9.81
CA THR A 307 26.00 3.61 -10.77
C THR A 307 25.02 2.55 -10.29
N SER A 308 25.11 2.17 -9.02
CA SER A 308 24.20 1.17 -8.44
C SER A 308 22.77 1.70 -8.27
N ALA A 309 22.59 2.99 -7.94
CA ALA A 309 21.26 3.61 -7.89
C ALA A 309 20.59 3.65 -9.28
N CYS A 310 21.36 3.99 -10.32
CA CYS A 310 20.87 3.93 -11.70
C CYS A 310 20.50 2.49 -12.11
N ALA A 311 21.31 1.51 -11.72
CA ALA A 311 21.04 0.09 -11.98
C ALA A 311 19.76 -0.39 -11.28
N PHE A 312 19.57 -0.05 -10.01
CA PHE A 312 18.39 -0.40 -9.24
C PHE A 312 17.10 0.14 -9.86
N VAL A 313 17.06 1.43 -10.21
CA VAL A 313 15.88 2.09 -10.77
C VAL A 313 15.47 1.47 -12.10
N ASN A 314 16.44 1.07 -12.92
CA ASN A 314 16.17 0.40 -14.20
C ASN A 314 15.51 -0.97 -14.00
N VAL A 315 16.04 -1.79 -13.09
CA VAL A 315 15.46 -3.11 -12.78
C VAL A 315 14.04 -2.99 -12.23
N LYS A 316 13.77 -1.95 -11.43
CA LYS A 316 12.46 -1.75 -10.80
C LYS A 316 11.35 -1.38 -11.78
N LYS A 317 11.65 -0.56 -12.80
CA LYS A 317 10.67 -0.13 -13.82
C LYS A 317 11.27 -0.20 -15.23
N PRO A 318 11.52 -1.41 -15.76
CA PRO A 318 12.23 -1.59 -17.04
C PRO A 318 11.47 -0.92 -18.20
N ALA A 319 10.14 -0.96 -18.20
CA ALA A 319 9.30 -0.37 -19.25
C ALA A 319 9.37 1.17 -19.33
N THR A 320 9.79 1.85 -18.26
CA THR A 320 9.90 3.32 -18.21
C THR A 320 11.30 3.81 -17.83
N ALA A 321 12.29 2.92 -17.84
CA ALA A 321 13.63 3.17 -17.35
C ALA A 321 14.27 4.40 -17.98
N GLY A 322 14.22 4.54 -19.32
CA GLY A 322 14.78 5.70 -20.02
C GLY A 322 14.18 7.03 -19.56
N SER A 323 12.89 7.04 -19.21
CA SER A 323 12.20 8.25 -18.71
C SER A 323 12.56 8.58 -17.26
N ILE A 324 12.80 7.57 -16.42
CA ILE A 324 13.20 7.78 -15.02
C ILE A 324 14.69 8.16 -14.93
N LEU A 325 15.56 7.59 -15.77
CA LEU A 325 16.95 8.02 -15.88
C LEU A 325 17.04 9.47 -16.41
N ALA A 326 16.14 9.86 -17.32
CA ALA A 326 16.02 11.26 -17.75
C ALA A 326 15.68 12.21 -16.60
N LEU A 327 14.77 11.78 -15.71
CA LEU A 327 14.40 12.51 -14.49
C LEU A 327 15.58 12.66 -13.52
N ILE A 328 16.31 11.57 -13.25
CA ILE A 328 17.50 11.60 -12.36
C ILE A 328 18.52 12.61 -12.88
N ASN A 329 18.88 12.54 -14.17
CA ASN A 329 19.81 13.47 -14.78
C ASN A 329 19.26 14.91 -14.79
N SER A 330 17.96 15.10 -15.03
CA SER A 330 17.30 16.40 -14.99
C SER A 330 17.52 17.09 -13.64
N LEU A 331 17.16 16.40 -12.57
CA LEU A 331 17.24 16.92 -11.23
C LEU A 331 18.69 17.09 -10.78
N ASN A 332 19.60 16.18 -11.13
CA ASN A 332 21.03 16.33 -10.89
C ASN A 332 21.57 17.66 -11.43
N PHE A 333 21.26 18.00 -12.69
CA PHE A 333 21.74 19.23 -13.33
C PHE A 333 21.04 20.52 -12.86
N ILE A 334 19.79 20.42 -12.41
CA ILE A 334 19.06 21.55 -11.84
C ILE A 334 19.57 21.83 -10.43
N CYS A 335 19.60 20.82 -9.55
CA CYS A 335 20.07 20.94 -8.18
C CYS A 335 21.54 21.38 -8.10
N SER A 336 22.41 20.82 -8.94
CA SER A 336 23.82 21.24 -8.99
C SER A 336 23.97 22.69 -9.47
N GLY A 337 23.17 23.11 -10.45
CA GLY A 337 23.18 24.48 -10.95
C GLY A 337 22.71 25.49 -9.89
N ILE A 338 21.61 25.18 -9.20
CA ILE A 338 21.11 25.98 -8.07
C ILE A 338 22.17 26.01 -6.96
N GLY A 339 22.74 24.86 -6.63
CA GLY A 339 23.79 24.71 -5.63
C GLY A 339 24.97 25.64 -5.87
N ILE A 340 25.53 25.65 -7.08
CA ILE A 340 26.66 26.54 -7.44
C ILE A 340 26.26 28.02 -7.33
N ILE A 341 25.08 28.41 -7.84
CA ILE A 341 24.61 29.81 -7.82
C ILE A 341 24.50 30.33 -6.39
N ILE A 342 24.01 29.50 -5.46
CA ILE A 342 23.84 29.90 -4.06
C ILE A 342 25.17 29.83 -3.29
N THR A 343 26.06 28.89 -3.64
CA THR A 343 27.32 28.65 -2.92
C THR A 343 28.26 29.86 -2.95
N VAL A 344 28.40 30.53 -4.09
CA VAL A 344 29.34 31.66 -4.21
C VAL A 344 28.95 32.84 -3.30
N PRO A 345 27.70 33.33 -3.30
CA PRO A 345 27.23 34.31 -2.31
C PRO A 345 27.32 33.81 -0.87
N LEU A 346 26.96 32.54 -0.60
CA LEU A 346 27.04 31.99 0.75
C LEU A 346 28.47 31.94 1.30
N LEU A 347 29.47 31.72 0.43
CA LEU A 347 30.88 31.73 0.82
C LEU A 347 31.30 33.11 1.35
N THR A 348 30.79 34.18 0.74
CA THR A 348 31.07 35.57 1.17
C THR A 348 30.41 35.91 2.51
N LEU A 349 29.27 35.29 2.83
CA LEU A 349 28.49 35.57 4.04
C LEU A 349 28.87 34.69 5.25
N MET A 350 29.11 33.40 5.05
CA MET A 350 29.26 32.42 6.13
C MET A 350 30.70 31.98 6.39
N GLN A 351 31.67 32.42 5.59
CA GLN A 351 33.05 31.93 5.58
C GLN A 351 33.15 30.42 5.30
N PHE A 352 34.35 29.93 4.96
CA PHE A 352 34.54 28.56 4.44
C PHE A 352 34.13 27.45 5.43
N GLY A 353 34.43 27.61 6.73
CA GLY A 353 34.21 26.58 7.75
C GLY A 353 32.73 26.26 8.05
N PRO A 354 31.87 27.24 8.38
CA PRO A 354 30.45 27.01 8.66
C PRO A 354 29.67 26.44 7.47
N LEU A 355 30.00 26.86 6.25
CA LEU A 355 29.43 26.31 5.02
C LEU A 355 29.77 24.82 4.88
N PHE A 356 31.01 24.45 5.18
CA PHE A 356 31.47 23.07 5.12
C PHE A 356 30.84 22.19 6.20
N LYS A 357 30.70 22.69 7.44
CA LYS A 357 29.98 21.98 8.51
C LYS A 357 28.53 21.67 8.12
N LYS A 358 27.83 22.63 7.50
CA LYS A 358 26.47 22.43 6.99
C LYS A 358 26.41 21.37 5.89
N MET A 359 27.41 21.33 5.01
CA MET A 359 27.52 20.31 3.97
C MET A 359 27.71 18.90 4.56
N ILE A 360 28.60 18.75 5.56
CA ILE A 360 28.81 17.49 6.29
C ILE A 360 27.51 17.03 6.96
N ILE A 361 26.83 17.92 7.71
CA ILE A 361 25.57 17.61 8.40
C ILE A 361 24.51 17.14 7.41
N THR A 362 24.40 17.82 6.26
CA THR A 362 23.43 17.46 5.22
C THR A 362 23.74 16.05 4.65
N THR A 363 25.00 15.73 4.39
CA THR A 363 25.40 14.39 3.92
C THR A 363 25.30 13.30 4.99
N ALA A 364 25.47 13.62 6.27
CA ALA A 364 25.35 12.68 7.38
C ALA A 364 23.88 12.36 7.71
N ILE A 365 22.99 13.35 7.63
CA ILE A 365 21.53 13.13 7.69
C ILE A 365 21.10 12.23 6.53
N LEU A 366 21.68 12.42 5.35
CA LEU A 366 21.42 11.59 4.17
C LEU A 366 21.85 10.13 4.37
N PHE A 367 23.01 9.90 4.99
CA PHE A 367 23.47 8.57 5.38
C PHE A 367 22.45 7.87 6.29
N SER A 368 21.96 8.59 7.32
CA SER A 368 20.93 8.05 8.21
C SER A 368 19.64 7.67 7.47
N LEU A 369 19.22 8.48 6.49
CA LEU A 369 18.07 8.18 5.65
C LEU A 369 18.31 6.94 4.77
N ILE A 370 19.47 6.83 4.11
CA ILE A 370 19.81 5.68 3.25
C ILE A 370 19.84 4.38 4.06
N VAL A 371 20.46 4.38 5.24
CA VAL A 371 20.51 3.20 6.13
C VAL A 371 19.11 2.83 6.60
N HIS A 372 18.30 3.82 6.97
CA HIS A 372 16.93 3.59 7.38
C HIS A 372 16.10 2.99 6.24
N PHE A 373 16.26 3.48 5.01
CA PHE A 373 15.55 2.96 3.84
C PHE A 373 16.05 1.59 3.39
N ILE A 374 17.35 1.30 3.43
CA ILE A 374 17.88 -0.05 3.14
C ILE A 374 17.34 -1.04 4.17
N ASN A 375 17.30 -0.67 5.45
CA ASN A 375 16.72 -1.49 6.51
C ASN A 375 15.21 -1.70 6.29
N ILE A 376 14.48 -0.68 5.83
CA ILE A 376 13.04 -0.77 5.49
C ILE A 376 12.84 -1.64 4.25
N SER A 377 13.63 -1.47 3.19
CA SER A 377 13.53 -2.27 1.95
C SER A 377 13.82 -3.74 2.24
N THR A 378 14.96 -4.05 2.86
CA THR A 378 15.33 -5.43 3.21
C THR A 378 14.31 -6.11 4.13
N THR A 379 13.60 -5.36 4.98
CA THR A 379 12.48 -5.90 5.76
C THR A 379 11.22 -6.16 4.92
N ILE A 380 10.94 -5.35 3.90
CA ILE A 380 9.85 -5.56 2.93
C ILE A 380 10.14 -6.76 2.02
N THR A 381 11.35 -6.92 1.49
CA THR A 381 11.69 -8.09 0.65
C THR A 381 11.72 -9.39 1.45
N ALA A 382 12.13 -9.36 2.72
CA ALA A 382 11.96 -10.50 3.62
C ALA A 382 10.47 -10.86 3.90
N MET A 383 9.53 -9.97 3.58
CA MET A 383 8.08 -10.25 3.53
C MET A 383 7.64 -10.81 2.17
N ASP A 384 8.18 -10.32 1.04
CA ASP A 384 7.84 -10.77 -0.32
C ASP A 384 8.39 -12.17 -0.66
N ASP A 385 9.64 -12.47 -0.26
CA ASP A 385 10.24 -13.80 -0.46
C ASP A 385 9.55 -14.87 0.42
N ARG A 386 8.96 -14.48 1.55
CA ARG A 386 8.09 -15.36 2.34
C ARG A 386 6.69 -15.52 1.75
N CYS A 387 6.18 -14.53 1.02
CA CYS A 387 4.93 -14.67 0.25
C CYS A 387 5.11 -15.53 -1.01
N SER A 388 6.29 -15.48 -1.66
CA SER A 388 6.60 -16.31 -2.84
C SER A 388 7.03 -17.74 -2.49
N CYS A 389 7.75 -17.95 -1.37
CA CYS A 389 8.12 -19.29 -0.90
C CYS A 389 6.99 -20.05 -0.21
N SER A 390 5.87 -19.40 0.17
CA SER A 390 4.68 -20.13 0.63
C SER A 390 3.97 -20.94 -0.48
N CYS A 391 4.43 -20.84 -1.74
CA CYS A 391 3.90 -21.64 -2.85
C CYS A 391 4.83 -22.79 -3.31
N CYS A 392 6.05 -22.93 -2.78
CA CYS A 392 6.96 -24.03 -3.16
C CYS A 392 7.93 -24.41 -2.02
N ILE A 393 7.82 -25.67 -1.57
CA ILE A 393 8.74 -26.45 -0.72
C ILE A 393 8.56 -26.29 0.81
N GLY A 394 8.09 -27.37 1.43
CA GLY A 394 8.12 -27.58 2.87
C GLY A 394 9.47 -28.13 3.34
N LEU A 395 10.07 -27.48 4.34
CA LEU A 395 10.81 -28.07 5.47
C LEU A 395 11.30 -26.95 6.41
N ALA A 396 11.50 -27.33 7.67
CA ALA A 396 11.52 -26.50 8.87
C ALA A 396 12.68 -25.47 9.00
N CYS A 397 12.42 -24.33 9.66
CA CYS A 397 13.44 -23.55 10.36
C CYS A 397 12.85 -22.72 11.53
N ASN A 398 13.54 -22.78 12.68
CA ASN A 398 13.24 -22.15 13.98
C ASN A 398 13.70 -20.66 14.04
N PRO A 399 13.29 -19.88 15.08
CA PRO A 399 13.20 -18.41 15.02
C PRO A 399 14.38 -17.66 15.67
N ILE A 400 14.69 -16.46 15.17
CA ILE A 400 15.50 -15.44 15.86
C ILE A 400 14.77 -14.08 15.82
N GLN A 401 14.90 -13.33 16.92
CA GLN A 401 14.09 -12.20 17.41
C GLN A 401 14.38 -10.80 16.76
N MET A 402 13.35 -9.93 16.84
CA MET A 402 13.32 -8.44 16.80
C MET A 402 13.36 -7.70 15.44
N PRO A 403 12.95 -6.40 15.36
CA PRO A 403 11.85 -5.68 16.04
C PRO A 403 10.88 -4.95 15.04
N ASP A 404 9.75 -4.49 15.58
CA ASP A 404 8.54 -3.99 14.90
C ASP A 404 8.66 -2.54 14.33
N PHE A 405 8.62 -2.29 13.01
CA PHE A 405 8.15 -1.01 12.41
C PHE A 405 7.98 -1.08 10.87
N LEU A 406 6.83 -0.57 10.35
CA LEU A 406 6.46 -0.24 8.94
C LEU A 406 6.21 -1.47 8.01
N ILE A 407 5.10 -1.69 7.28
CA ILE A 407 4.14 -0.84 6.51
C ILE A 407 2.74 -1.56 6.43
N PRO A 408 1.76 -1.10 5.60
CA PRO A 408 1.54 -1.82 4.34
C PRO A 408 1.41 -0.90 3.10
N LEU A 409 2.22 -1.21 2.08
CA LEU A 409 2.14 -0.76 0.69
C LEU A 409 2.28 -2.03 -0.14
N CYS A 410 1.20 -2.46 -0.81
CA CYS A 410 1.20 -3.30 -2.00
C CYS A 410 -0.26 -3.64 -2.32
N ILE A 411 -0.85 -2.94 -3.30
CA ILE A 411 -1.76 -3.42 -4.34
C ILE A 411 -1.91 -2.22 -5.29
N ASP A 412 -1.16 -2.26 -6.39
CA ASP A 412 -1.53 -1.72 -7.70
C ASP A 412 -0.29 -1.89 -8.61
N ASP A 413 -0.13 -3.10 -9.16
CA ASP A 413 0.49 -3.38 -10.47
C ASP A 413 0.62 -4.90 -10.72
N ALA A 414 -0.47 -5.65 -10.50
CA ALA A 414 -0.58 -7.06 -10.90
C ALA A 414 -1.83 -7.29 -11.76
N ILE A 415 -1.96 -6.51 -12.83
CA ILE A 415 -2.79 -6.85 -13.99
C ILE A 415 -1.90 -6.58 -15.20
N ILE A 416 -1.57 -7.64 -15.95
CA ILE A 416 -0.57 -7.75 -17.05
C ILE A 416 0.77 -8.40 -16.62
N ALA A 417 0.72 -9.59 -15.99
CA ALA A 417 1.81 -10.57 -16.02
C ALA A 417 1.32 -11.98 -15.61
N GLN A 418 0.28 -12.50 -16.26
CA GLN A 418 -0.04 -13.93 -16.21
C GLN A 418 -0.35 -14.41 -17.62
N HIS A 419 0.70 -14.60 -18.42
CA HIS A 419 0.79 -15.58 -19.49
C HIS A 419 2.24 -15.57 -19.97
N THR A 420 3.08 -16.46 -19.42
CA THR A 420 4.21 -17.16 -20.08
C THR A 420 5.14 -17.75 -19.02
N VAL A 421 4.76 -18.88 -18.42
CA VAL A 421 5.72 -19.88 -17.93
C VAL A 421 5.16 -21.25 -18.25
N THR A 422 5.40 -21.70 -19.49
CA THR A 422 5.36 -23.13 -19.81
C THR A 422 6.80 -23.57 -20.02
N ASN A 423 7.21 -24.56 -19.23
CA ASN A 423 8.45 -25.34 -19.36
C ASN A 423 8.87 -25.57 -20.82
N PRO A 424 10.19 -25.63 -21.07
CA PRO A 424 10.67 -26.69 -21.94
C PRO A 424 11.89 -27.40 -21.32
N LYS A 425 11.68 -28.67 -20.99
CA LYS A 425 12.73 -29.70 -21.10
C LYS A 425 12.11 -30.93 -21.76
N SER A 426 12.29 -31.03 -23.07
CA SER A 426 12.39 -32.33 -23.76
C SER A 426 13.16 -32.14 -25.07
N THR A 427 14.37 -32.66 -25.03
CA THR A 427 15.28 -33.04 -26.11
C THR A 427 14.60 -33.78 -27.27
N MET A 428 15.00 -33.49 -28.53
CA MET A 428 15.35 -34.54 -29.52
C MET A 428 16.01 -33.99 -30.79
N ALA A 429 17.21 -34.55 -31.06
CA ALA A 429 17.77 -35.05 -32.32
C ALA A 429 18.32 -34.13 -33.45
N TYR A 430 19.61 -34.40 -33.76
CA TYR A 430 20.29 -34.46 -35.09
C TYR A 430 20.44 -33.13 -35.88
N ASN A 431 21.56 -32.76 -36.53
CA ASN A 431 22.74 -33.52 -36.95
C ASN A 431 23.95 -32.58 -37.22
N ASP A 432 25.17 -33.13 -37.06
CA ASP A 432 26.48 -32.85 -37.70
C ASP A 432 26.75 -31.49 -38.38
N ASP A 433 27.82 -30.78 -37.99
CA ASP A 433 29.19 -31.06 -38.48
C ASP A 433 30.22 -29.98 -38.08
N MET A 434 31.47 -30.42 -37.92
CA MET A 434 32.74 -29.69 -38.11
C MET A 434 33.25 -28.65 -37.07
N ASN A 435 34.14 -29.16 -36.21
CA ASN A 435 35.58 -28.80 -36.11
C ASN A 435 35.99 -27.34 -35.79
N LYS A 436 36.48 -27.13 -34.55
CA LYS A 436 37.92 -26.92 -34.25
C LYS A 436 38.17 -26.61 -32.76
N VAL A 437 38.73 -27.61 -32.08
CA VAL A 437 39.58 -27.56 -30.87
C VAL A 437 40.84 -26.70 -31.25
N PRO A 438 41.54 -25.97 -30.35
CA PRO A 438 42.19 -26.59 -29.19
C PRO A 438 42.41 -25.83 -27.86
N HIS A 439 42.49 -26.65 -26.80
CA HIS A 439 43.48 -26.62 -25.70
C HIS A 439 43.45 -25.39 -24.74
N LEU A 440 43.80 -25.45 -23.45
CA LEU A 440 44.36 -26.50 -22.61
C LEU A 440 44.22 -26.11 -21.10
N ASN A 441 44.30 -27.12 -20.22
CA ASN A 441 44.87 -27.13 -18.86
C ASN A 441 44.19 -26.35 -17.71
N VAL A 442 43.65 -27.01 -16.67
CA VAL A 442 44.19 -28.00 -15.69
C VAL A 442 44.83 -27.31 -14.47
N ILE A 443 44.53 -27.87 -13.29
CA ILE A 443 45.25 -27.89 -12.00
C ILE A 443 44.53 -27.19 -10.81
N ARG A 444 43.71 -28.01 -10.12
CA ARG A 444 43.92 -28.66 -8.79
C ARG A 444 44.03 -27.83 -7.49
N LEU A 445 43.39 -28.44 -6.48
CA LEU A 445 43.76 -28.62 -5.05
C LEU A 445 43.43 -27.44 -4.10
N THR A 446 42.76 -27.62 -2.96
CA THR A 446 43.04 -28.59 -1.88
C THR A 446 41.89 -28.68 -0.83
N MET A 447 41.60 -29.92 -0.43
CA MET A 447 41.57 -30.49 0.94
C MET A 447 40.38 -30.31 1.93
N ILE A 448 39.79 -31.48 2.23
CA ILE A 448 39.61 -32.14 3.56
C ILE A 448 38.48 -31.61 4.48
N ASP A 449 37.48 -32.45 4.77
CA ASP A 449 37.50 -33.58 5.72
C ASP A 449 36.45 -34.65 5.39
N GLU A 450 36.85 -35.91 5.59
CA GLU A 450 36.07 -37.15 5.57
C GLU A 450 35.37 -37.37 6.92
N GLU A 451 34.19 -38.01 6.94
CA GLU A 451 33.97 -39.27 7.66
C GLU A 451 32.53 -39.81 7.49
N LEU A 452 32.44 -41.15 7.54
CA LEU A 452 31.26 -42.03 7.53
C LEU A 452 30.70 -42.47 6.17
N MET A 453 31.49 -43.35 5.55
CA MET A 453 31.04 -44.61 4.93
C MET A 453 29.98 -45.34 5.77
N ASN A 454 28.91 -45.86 5.17
CA ASN A 454 28.82 -47.31 4.91
C ASN A 454 27.56 -47.73 4.14
N ASN A 455 27.81 -48.66 3.22
CA ASN A 455 26.96 -49.74 2.73
C ASN A 455 25.82 -49.45 1.72
N GLN A 456 26.23 -49.58 0.46
CA GLN A 456 25.97 -50.74 -0.42
C GLN A 456 24.54 -51.10 -0.85
N ASP A 457 24.48 -51.27 -2.18
CA ASP A 457 23.73 -52.24 -2.97
C ASP A 457 22.36 -51.90 -3.58
N SER A 458 22.46 -51.33 -4.79
CA SER A 458 22.27 -52.03 -6.08
C SER A 458 21.04 -52.95 -6.24
N THR A 459 20.09 -52.56 -7.10
CA THR A 459 19.92 -53.07 -8.48
C THR A 459 18.48 -52.89 -8.99
N ARG A 460 18.40 -52.51 -10.28
CA ARG A 460 17.19 -52.38 -11.11
C ARG A 460 16.86 -53.70 -11.81
N SER A 461 15.65 -53.71 -12.37
CA SER A 461 15.12 -54.53 -13.49
C SER A 461 14.43 -55.83 -13.05
N THR A 462 13.16 -56.07 -13.38
CA THR A 462 12.67 -56.27 -14.75
C THR A 462 11.13 -56.19 -14.81
N MET A 463 10.60 -55.71 -15.94
CA MET A 463 9.18 -55.80 -16.35
C MET A 463 8.86 -57.22 -16.84
N ILE A 464 7.67 -57.74 -16.54
CA ILE A 464 6.91 -58.64 -17.43
C ILE A 464 5.39 -58.31 -17.32
N PRO A 465 4.65 -58.20 -18.44
CA PRO A 465 3.23 -57.84 -18.49
C PRO A 465 2.33 -59.09 -18.52
N ILE A 466 1.10 -58.99 -17.99
CA ILE A 466 0.02 -59.96 -18.28
C ILE A 466 -1.29 -59.21 -18.44
N ALA A 467 -1.96 -59.47 -19.55
CA ALA A 467 -3.28 -59.00 -19.92
C ALA A 467 -4.36 -60.10 -19.70
N ILE A 468 -5.65 -59.71 -19.87
CA ILE A 468 -6.87 -60.52 -20.10
C ILE A 468 -7.68 -60.85 -18.80
N PRO A 469 -9.04 -60.83 -18.77
CA PRO A 469 -10.03 -59.86 -19.30
C PRO A 469 -11.25 -59.67 -18.32
N TYR A 470 -12.31 -59.05 -18.85
CA TYR A 470 -13.65 -58.81 -18.31
C TYR A 470 -14.49 -60.07 -17.98
N GLU A 471 -15.46 -59.85 -17.08
CA GLU A 471 -16.70 -60.61 -16.78
C GLU A 471 -16.72 -61.69 -15.68
N ALA A 472 -17.84 -61.64 -14.93
CA ALA A 472 -18.33 -62.52 -13.86
C ALA A 472 -17.78 -62.27 -12.44
N LEU A 473 -18.56 -61.57 -11.60
CA LEU A 473 -19.05 -62.14 -10.31
C LEU A 473 -20.09 -61.23 -9.64
N GLU A 474 -21.32 -61.19 -10.20
CA GLU A 474 -22.51 -61.11 -9.35
C GLU A 474 -22.74 -62.51 -8.77
N ARG A 475 -22.40 -62.68 -7.50
CA ARG A 475 -22.81 -63.73 -6.54
C ARG A 475 -21.66 -63.92 -5.57
N ILE A 476 -21.80 -63.36 -4.37
CA ILE A 476 -21.59 -64.02 -3.08
C ILE A 476 -22.02 -63.00 -2.02
N GLN A 477 -23.31 -63.03 -1.74
CA GLN A 477 -23.88 -62.69 -0.44
C GLN A 477 -23.94 -64.02 0.32
N SER A 478 -23.07 -64.23 1.32
CA SER A 478 -23.35 -65.10 2.47
C SER A 478 -22.18 -65.15 3.46
N LEU A 479 -22.45 -64.66 4.67
CA LEU A 479 -21.96 -65.14 5.97
C LEU A 479 -20.45 -65.08 6.28
N HIS A 480 -20.07 -64.22 7.25
CA HIS A 480 -19.75 -64.56 8.67
C HIS A 480 -18.30 -65.06 8.85
N LEU A 481 -17.55 -64.81 9.92
CA LEU A 481 -17.57 -63.94 11.11
C LEU A 481 -16.28 -64.36 11.86
N SER A 482 -15.46 -63.45 12.35
CA SER A 482 -14.47 -63.79 13.40
C SER A 482 -14.06 -62.57 14.23
N LEU A 483 -14.78 -62.41 15.34
CA LEU A 483 -14.32 -61.88 16.65
C LEU A 483 -13.29 -62.87 17.28
N PRO A 484 -12.77 -62.76 18.55
CA PRO A 484 -12.92 -61.75 19.63
C PRO A 484 -11.62 -61.48 20.48
N SER A 485 -11.71 -60.55 21.47
CA SER A 485 -11.44 -60.72 22.94
C SER A 485 -11.25 -59.32 23.60
N VAL A 486 -12.10 -58.78 24.52
CA VAL A 486 -12.64 -59.16 25.86
C VAL A 486 -11.68 -58.82 27.02
N SER A 487 -12.05 -57.92 27.96
CA SER A 487 -12.56 -58.19 29.33
C SER A 487 -12.68 -56.84 30.11
N MET A 488 -13.46 -56.58 31.18
CA MET A 488 -14.41 -57.31 32.07
C MET A 488 -15.20 -56.25 32.92
N ALA A 489 -16.53 -56.36 33.12
CA ALA A 489 -17.30 -56.81 34.32
C ALA A 489 -17.27 -55.85 35.56
N SER A 490 -18.28 -55.59 36.41
CA SER A 490 -19.69 -56.04 36.61
C SER A 490 -20.30 -55.30 37.83
N HIS A 491 -21.63 -55.06 37.89
CA HIS A 491 -22.53 -55.49 38.98
C HIS A 491 -23.99 -54.97 38.83
N GLN A 492 -24.95 -55.88 39.05
CA GLN A 492 -26.41 -55.68 39.10
C GLN A 492 -26.89 -55.35 40.53
N ASN A 493 -28.06 -54.71 40.67
CA ASN A 493 -29.10 -55.17 41.60
C ASN A 493 -30.52 -54.68 41.24
N ARG A 494 -31.50 -55.50 41.68
CA ARG A 494 -32.94 -55.61 41.38
C ARG A 494 -33.83 -54.53 42.03
N GLU A 495 -35.04 -54.27 41.50
CA GLU A 495 -36.34 -54.71 42.10
C GLU A 495 -37.61 -54.21 41.36
N HIS A 496 -38.74 -54.82 41.73
CA HIS A 496 -40.05 -54.97 41.06
C HIS A 496 -41.11 -53.89 41.40
N ASN A 497 -42.07 -53.74 40.47
CA ASN A 497 -43.51 -53.43 40.61
C ASN A 497 -43.99 -52.11 41.24
N SER A 498 -44.76 -51.33 40.47
CA SER A 498 -46.24 -51.21 40.54
C SER A 498 -46.75 -49.93 39.88
N GLU A 499 -47.75 -50.07 39.02
CA GLU A 499 -48.57 -48.98 38.47
C GLU A 499 -49.59 -48.52 39.52
N THR A 500 -49.70 -47.20 39.76
CA THR A 500 -50.95 -46.42 39.83
C THR A 500 -50.66 -44.95 40.18
N ASP A 501 -51.06 -44.06 39.26
CA ASP A 501 -51.43 -42.63 39.33
C ASP A 501 -50.62 -41.57 40.13
N VAL A 502 -50.78 -40.31 39.67
CA VAL A 502 -50.29 -39.00 40.20
C VAL A 502 -48.93 -38.58 39.58
N ASP A 503 -48.69 -37.44 38.92
CA ASP A 503 -49.26 -36.08 38.87
C ASP A 503 -48.80 -35.37 37.55
N PRO A 504 -49.54 -34.44 36.92
CA PRO A 504 -49.15 -33.74 35.69
C PRO A 504 -48.07 -32.65 35.85
N SER A 505 -47.26 -32.66 36.92
CA SER A 505 -46.52 -31.49 37.40
C SER A 505 -45.00 -31.50 37.25
N GLN A 506 -44.37 -32.50 36.61
CA GLN A 506 -42.90 -32.57 36.51
C GLN A 506 -42.32 -32.98 35.14
N ARG A 507 -42.74 -32.30 34.06
CA ARG A 507 -41.80 -31.98 32.98
C ARG A 507 -41.71 -30.47 32.87
N GLN A 508 -40.59 -29.94 33.38
CA GLN A 508 -40.21 -28.54 33.21
C GLN A 508 -40.16 -28.23 31.72
N LEU A 509 -41.28 -27.70 31.22
CA LEU A 509 -41.35 -26.83 30.06
C LEU A 509 -40.30 -25.74 30.28
N SER A 510 -39.30 -25.65 29.41
CA SER A 510 -38.43 -24.49 29.34
C SER A 510 -39.30 -23.25 29.10
N ILE A 511 -39.19 -22.27 29.98
CA ILE A 511 -40.03 -21.06 30.08
C ILE A 511 -39.83 -20.08 28.89
N LEU A 512 -39.34 -20.54 27.72
CA LEU A 512 -38.83 -19.67 26.65
C LEU A 512 -39.27 -20.00 25.21
N ASP A 513 -40.23 -20.90 24.95
CA ASP A 513 -40.70 -21.12 23.56
C ASP A 513 -42.23 -21.15 23.44
N PRO A 514 -42.88 -19.98 23.27
CA PRO A 514 -44.26 -19.90 22.76
C PRO A 514 -44.33 -19.93 21.21
N LEU A 515 -43.21 -20.16 20.51
CA LEU A 515 -43.11 -20.03 19.04
C LEU A 515 -42.69 -21.33 18.36
N SER A 516 -43.32 -22.44 18.75
CA SER A 516 -43.15 -23.75 18.11
C SER A 516 -44.17 -23.94 16.98
N ASP A 517 -43.82 -23.52 15.77
CA ASP A 517 -44.30 -24.16 14.55
C ASP A 517 -43.14 -24.29 13.56
N ARG A 518 -42.81 -25.56 13.23
CA ARG A 518 -41.71 -25.94 12.33
C ARG A 518 -42.04 -25.50 10.91
N VAL A 519 -41.64 -24.29 10.54
CA VAL A 519 -41.83 -23.77 9.19
C VAL A 519 -40.49 -23.39 8.59
N SER A 520 -40.11 -24.08 7.52
CA SER A 520 -39.05 -23.66 6.61
C SER A 520 -39.39 -22.29 5.99
N THR A 521 -38.45 -21.35 6.08
CA THR A 521 -38.57 -20.02 5.47
C THR A 521 -38.51 -20.14 3.96
N ILE A 522 -39.42 -19.46 3.25
CA ILE A 522 -39.48 -19.45 1.79
C ILE A 522 -39.17 -18.03 1.31
N LEU A 523 -38.13 -17.87 0.51
CA LEU A 523 -37.74 -16.59 -0.09
C LEU A 523 -37.98 -16.66 -1.59
N VAL A 524 -38.80 -15.76 -2.14
CA VAL A 524 -39.19 -15.73 -3.56
C VAL A 524 -38.87 -14.37 -4.15
N TRP A 525 -38.35 -14.33 -5.37
CA TRP A 525 -38.18 -13.10 -6.15
C TRP A 525 -38.74 -13.26 -7.57
N LYS A 526 -39.34 -12.19 -8.09
CA LYS A 526 -39.97 -12.12 -9.41
C LYS A 526 -39.39 -10.96 -10.22
N ASN A 527 -38.94 -11.25 -11.44
CA ASN A 527 -38.48 -10.28 -12.44
C ASN A 527 -37.42 -9.31 -11.89
N LEU A 528 -36.48 -9.83 -11.11
CA LEU A 528 -35.47 -9.07 -10.40
C LEU A 528 -34.40 -8.59 -11.40
N THR A 529 -34.21 -7.27 -11.48
CA THR A 529 -33.20 -6.64 -12.34
C THR A 529 -32.41 -5.63 -11.52
N VAL A 530 -31.08 -5.70 -11.59
CA VAL A 530 -30.19 -4.80 -10.85
C VAL A 530 -29.28 -4.07 -11.84
N LEU A 531 -29.36 -2.74 -11.81
CA LEU A 531 -28.64 -1.84 -12.70
C LEU A 531 -27.72 -0.92 -11.88
N THR A 532 -26.55 -0.58 -12.41
CA THR A 532 -25.73 0.52 -11.86
C THR A 532 -26.31 1.88 -12.25
N ARG A 533 -26.26 2.83 -11.31
CA ARG A 533 -26.70 4.23 -11.46
C ARG A 533 -25.55 5.05 -12.06
N GLU A 534 -25.87 6.02 -12.90
CA GLU A 534 -24.87 6.97 -13.42
C GLU A 534 -24.37 7.89 -12.29
N ASP A 535 -23.05 8.04 -12.17
CA ASP A 535 -22.45 8.94 -11.19
C ASP A 535 -22.82 10.40 -11.51
N LYS A 536 -23.66 11.02 -10.68
CA LYS A 536 -24.02 12.46 -10.82
C LYS A 536 -22.83 13.41 -10.67
N VAL A 537 -21.71 12.96 -10.10
CA VAL A 537 -20.48 13.77 -10.02
C VAL A 537 -19.94 14.09 -11.42
N THR A 538 -20.20 13.22 -12.40
CA THR A 538 -19.85 13.51 -13.80
C THR A 538 -20.72 14.63 -14.38
N GLU A 539 -21.95 14.84 -13.89
CA GLU A 539 -22.86 15.92 -14.32
C GLU A 539 -22.38 17.31 -13.88
N PHE A 540 -21.86 17.44 -12.65
CA PHE A 540 -21.32 18.71 -12.13
C PHE A 540 -20.02 19.12 -12.85
N PHE A 541 -19.10 18.16 -13.07
CA PHE A 541 -17.88 18.43 -13.83
C PHE A 541 -18.12 18.49 -15.35
N GLN A 542 -19.21 17.93 -15.87
CA GLN A 542 -19.63 18.06 -17.29
C GLN A 542 -20.08 19.46 -17.66
N GLN A 543 -20.53 20.28 -16.71
CA GLN A 543 -20.83 21.70 -16.97
C GLN A 543 -19.58 22.54 -17.24
N MET A 544 -18.38 22.08 -16.84
CA MET A 544 -17.11 22.68 -17.26
C MET A 544 -16.67 22.06 -18.61
N LYS A 545 -16.88 22.81 -19.69
CA LYS A 545 -16.78 22.44 -21.12
C LYS A 545 -15.48 21.76 -21.64
N CYS A 546 -14.50 21.41 -20.81
CA CYS A 546 -13.16 21.00 -21.26
C CYS A 546 -12.82 19.50 -21.17
N TRP A 547 -13.68 18.62 -20.65
CA TRP A 547 -13.34 17.19 -20.50
C TRP A 547 -14.17 16.28 -21.44
N LYS A 548 -13.48 15.39 -22.16
CA LYS A 548 -14.09 14.42 -23.11
C LYS A 548 -15.21 13.62 -22.42
N LYS A 549 -16.34 13.45 -23.12
CA LYS A 549 -17.47 12.60 -22.72
C LYS A 549 -17.00 11.19 -22.32
N PHE A 550 -16.87 10.93 -21.03
CA PHE A 550 -16.83 9.57 -20.48
C PHE A 550 -18.23 9.25 -19.95
N THR A 551 -19.16 8.92 -20.84
CA THR A 551 -20.45 8.35 -20.44
C THR A 551 -20.22 6.89 -20.05
N ARG A 552 -20.17 6.60 -18.75
CA ARG A 552 -20.12 5.22 -18.24
C ARG A 552 -21.49 4.59 -18.53
N LYS A 553 -21.54 3.67 -19.50
CA LYS A 553 -22.78 2.97 -19.87
C LYS A 553 -23.31 2.21 -18.64
N ARG A 554 -24.60 2.35 -18.31
CA ARG A 554 -25.24 1.60 -17.22
C ARG A 554 -25.00 0.10 -17.43
N GLN A 555 -24.39 -0.55 -16.45
CA GLN A 555 -24.12 -1.98 -16.50
C GLN A 555 -25.27 -2.72 -15.81
N CYS A 556 -25.85 -3.68 -16.52
CA CYS A 556 -26.83 -4.59 -15.95
C CYS A 556 -26.08 -5.70 -15.20
N LEU A 557 -26.29 -5.78 -13.88
CA LEU A 557 -25.63 -6.76 -13.02
C LEU A 557 -26.46 -8.05 -12.88
N LEU A 558 -27.79 -7.91 -12.80
CA LEU A 558 -28.76 -9.01 -12.81
C LEU A 558 -29.88 -8.64 -13.78
N ASN A 559 -30.32 -9.58 -14.61
CA ASN A 559 -31.24 -9.29 -15.72
C ASN A 559 -32.50 -10.18 -15.64
N ASN A 560 -33.60 -9.58 -15.20
CA ASN A 560 -34.94 -10.20 -15.15
C ASN A 560 -34.99 -11.63 -14.59
N ILE A 561 -34.31 -11.89 -13.48
CA ILE A 561 -34.25 -13.22 -12.88
C ILE A 561 -35.42 -13.46 -11.93
N SER A 562 -35.93 -14.69 -11.89
CA SER A 562 -36.99 -15.13 -10.97
C SER A 562 -36.59 -16.45 -10.33
N GLY A 563 -36.99 -16.66 -9.07
CA GLY A 563 -36.63 -17.88 -8.35
C GLY A 563 -37.18 -17.93 -6.92
N ALA A 564 -37.08 -19.10 -6.31
CA ALA A 564 -37.39 -19.34 -4.90
C ALA A 564 -36.29 -20.12 -4.15
N ILE A 565 -36.14 -19.87 -2.86
CA ILE A 565 -35.30 -20.61 -1.92
C ILE A 565 -36.20 -21.14 -0.82
N THR A 566 -36.09 -22.43 -0.52
CA THR A 566 -36.82 -23.13 0.55
C THR A 566 -35.85 -23.60 1.64
N GLY A 567 -36.36 -24.23 2.71
CA GLY A 567 -35.50 -24.79 3.76
C GLY A 567 -34.46 -25.78 3.22
N GLY A 568 -33.27 -25.77 3.83
CA GLY A 568 -32.10 -26.57 3.42
C GLY A 568 -30.84 -25.71 3.21
N LEU A 569 -29.79 -26.37 2.71
CA LEU A 569 -28.50 -25.78 2.36
C LEU A 569 -28.41 -25.56 0.84
N TRP A 570 -28.39 -24.29 0.44
CA TRP A 570 -28.37 -23.83 -0.95
C TRP A 570 -26.98 -23.32 -1.37
N ALA A 571 -26.50 -23.77 -2.53
CA ALA A 571 -25.30 -23.22 -3.16
C ALA A 571 -25.65 -22.33 -4.37
N VAL A 572 -25.10 -21.11 -4.38
CA VAL A 572 -25.09 -20.20 -5.52
C VAL A 572 -23.73 -20.30 -6.19
N MET A 573 -23.67 -20.88 -7.39
CA MET A 573 -22.44 -21.08 -8.15
C MET A 573 -22.49 -20.35 -9.49
N GLY A 574 -21.32 -20.13 -10.06
CA GLY A 574 -21.16 -19.49 -11.36
C GLY A 574 -19.78 -18.86 -11.53
N PRO A 575 -19.38 -18.50 -12.76
CA PRO A 575 -18.07 -17.91 -13.04
C PRO A 575 -17.82 -16.59 -12.28
N SER A 576 -16.57 -16.15 -12.21
CA SER A 576 -16.24 -14.82 -11.67
C SER A 576 -16.99 -13.73 -12.46
N GLY A 577 -17.61 -12.78 -11.76
CA GLY A 577 -18.40 -11.72 -12.39
C GLY A 577 -19.81 -12.15 -12.86
N SER A 578 -20.29 -13.35 -12.52
CA SER A 578 -21.64 -13.81 -12.92
C SER A 578 -22.80 -13.18 -12.15
N GLY A 579 -22.53 -12.43 -11.08
CA GLY A 579 -23.55 -11.77 -10.24
C GLY A 579 -23.92 -12.49 -8.94
N LYS A 580 -23.14 -13.50 -8.48
CA LYS A 580 -23.40 -14.25 -7.23
C LYS A 580 -23.57 -13.36 -5.99
N SER A 581 -22.54 -12.59 -5.66
CA SER A 581 -22.58 -11.66 -4.52
C SER A 581 -23.59 -10.54 -4.75
N THR A 582 -23.84 -10.14 -6.00
CA THR A 582 -24.92 -9.19 -6.31
C THR A 582 -26.29 -9.77 -5.97
N LEU A 583 -26.58 -11.02 -6.33
CA LEU A 583 -27.84 -11.70 -5.98
C LEU A 583 -28.00 -11.79 -4.47
N LEU A 584 -26.98 -12.31 -3.76
CA LEU A 584 -27.00 -12.40 -2.29
C LEU A 584 -27.23 -11.05 -1.62
N ASN A 585 -26.50 -10.01 -2.04
CA ASN A 585 -26.66 -8.66 -1.50
C ASN A 585 -28.04 -8.05 -1.84
N THR A 586 -28.63 -8.40 -2.98
CA THR A 586 -29.97 -7.95 -3.37
C THR A 586 -31.02 -8.58 -2.47
N LEU A 587 -30.97 -9.91 -2.30
CA LEU A 587 -31.88 -10.65 -1.42
C LEU A 587 -31.74 -10.20 0.03
N ALA A 588 -30.51 -9.90 0.47
CA ALA A 588 -30.23 -9.40 1.81
C ALA A 588 -30.53 -7.90 2.03
N CYS A 589 -31.07 -7.18 1.03
CA CYS A 589 -31.29 -5.72 1.10
C CYS A 589 -30.02 -4.91 1.45
N ARG A 590 -28.86 -5.34 0.94
CA ARG A 590 -27.52 -4.77 1.22
C ARG A 590 -26.85 -4.06 0.05
N LEU A 591 -27.53 -3.91 -1.09
CA LEU A 591 -26.98 -3.22 -2.25
C LEU A 591 -26.66 -1.74 -1.99
N ASP A 592 -25.68 -1.24 -2.75
CA ASP A 592 -25.24 0.16 -2.70
C ASP A 592 -26.31 1.14 -3.20
N VAL A 593 -26.26 2.39 -2.71
CA VAL A 593 -27.18 3.47 -3.09
C VAL A 593 -27.10 3.82 -4.58
N ASN A 594 -25.98 3.46 -5.21
CA ASN A 594 -25.73 3.62 -6.64
C ASN A 594 -26.28 2.46 -7.47
N THR A 595 -27.19 1.64 -6.93
CA THR A 595 -27.87 0.59 -7.68
C THR A 595 -29.37 0.84 -7.75
N ILE A 596 -29.98 0.45 -8.87
CA ILE A 596 -31.42 0.47 -9.08
C ILE A 596 -31.88 -0.98 -9.11
N VAL A 597 -32.75 -1.34 -8.16
CA VAL A 597 -33.40 -2.65 -8.11
C VAL A 597 -34.81 -2.52 -8.67
N LYS A 598 -35.14 -3.35 -9.66
CA LYS A 598 -36.49 -3.52 -10.20
C LYS A 598 -36.93 -4.97 -9.94
N GLY A 599 -38.24 -5.20 -9.80
CA GLY A 599 -38.80 -6.52 -9.50
C GLY A 599 -39.42 -6.57 -8.10
N GLN A 600 -39.89 -7.75 -7.71
CA GLN A 600 -40.53 -7.99 -6.41
C GLN A 600 -39.76 -9.07 -5.65
N ILE A 601 -39.59 -8.87 -4.34
CA ILE A 601 -38.98 -9.86 -3.45
C ILE A 601 -39.92 -10.05 -2.26
N SER A 602 -40.21 -11.29 -1.91
CA SER A 602 -41.12 -11.68 -0.84
C SER A 602 -40.54 -12.79 0.02
N LEU A 603 -40.71 -12.68 1.32
CA LEU A 603 -40.38 -13.70 2.32
C LEU A 603 -41.70 -14.25 2.86
N ASN A 604 -41.90 -15.57 2.77
CA ASN A 604 -43.15 -16.25 3.13
C ASN A 604 -44.38 -15.57 2.51
N GLY A 605 -44.32 -15.28 1.20
CA GLY A 605 -45.40 -14.64 0.45
C GLY A 605 -45.66 -13.16 0.73
N ALA A 606 -44.90 -12.50 1.61
CA ALA A 606 -45.05 -11.07 1.91
C ALA A 606 -43.78 -10.27 1.55
N PRO A 607 -43.89 -9.03 1.04
CA PRO A 607 -42.74 -8.16 0.90
C PRO A 607 -42.19 -7.81 2.29
N TYR A 608 -40.88 -7.70 2.41
CA TYR A 608 -40.19 -7.32 3.65
C TYR A 608 -39.37 -6.06 3.44
N ASN A 609 -39.17 -5.31 4.52
CA ASN A 609 -38.22 -4.20 4.53
C ASN A 609 -36.84 -4.60 5.10
N ASN A 610 -35.86 -3.72 4.94
CA ASN A 610 -34.50 -3.96 5.43
C ASN A 610 -34.43 -4.10 6.96
N ALA A 611 -35.28 -3.38 7.71
CA ALA A 611 -35.29 -3.45 9.17
C ALA A 611 -35.83 -4.79 9.70
N GLU A 612 -36.83 -5.35 9.03
CA GLU A 612 -37.41 -6.67 9.31
C GLU A 612 -36.41 -7.78 8.97
N LEU A 613 -35.82 -7.72 7.77
CA LEU A 613 -34.87 -8.74 7.33
C LEU A 613 -33.64 -8.83 8.23
N LYS A 614 -33.09 -7.71 8.70
CA LYS A 614 -31.93 -7.70 9.64
C LYS A 614 -32.19 -8.42 10.96
N ARG A 615 -33.47 -8.57 11.36
CA ARG A 615 -33.84 -9.28 12.60
C ARG A 615 -34.04 -10.77 12.37
N ILE A 616 -34.50 -11.16 11.19
CA ILE A 616 -34.83 -12.55 10.83
C ILE A 616 -33.63 -13.27 10.19
N ALA A 617 -32.77 -12.53 9.48
CA ALA A 617 -31.68 -13.07 8.71
C ALA A 617 -30.29 -12.70 9.27
N GLY A 618 -29.37 -13.66 9.21
CA GLY A 618 -27.94 -13.45 9.37
C GLY A 618 -27.27 -13.27 8.01
N TYR A 619 -26.21 -12.46 7.96
CA TYR A 619 -25.39 -12.32 6.75
C TYR A 619 -23.91 -12.29 7.12
N VAL A 620 -23.15 -13.22 6.57
CA VAL A 620 -21.68 -13.28 6.68
C VAL A 620 -21.10 -12.80 5.36
N ILE A 621 -20.32 -11.72 5.43
CA ILE A 621 -19.61 -11.15 4.28
C ILE A 621 -18.38 -12.01 3.92
N GLN A 622 -17.84 -11.78 2.72
CA GLN A 622 -16.64 -12.44 2.23
C GLN A 622 -15.44 -12.16 3.14
N ASP A 623 -15.17 -10.89 3.44
CA ASP A 623 -14.08 -10.45 4.31
C ASP A 623 -14.39 -10.63 5.80
N ASP A 624 -13.49 -11.28 6.53
CA ASP A 624 -13.65 -11.53 7.97
C ASP A 624 -13.22 -10.31 8.82
N LEU A 625 -14.00 -9.23 8.72
CA LEU A 625 -13.78 -7.99 9.48
C LEU A 625 -14.15 -8.19 10.96
N LEU A 626 -13.17 -8.48 11.82
CA LEU A 626 -13.35 -8.62 13.27
C LEU A 626 -12.39 -7.71 14.04
N ASN A 627 -12.74 -7.40 15.28
CA ASN A 627 -11.84 -6.70 16.19
C ASN A 627 -10.74 -7.67 16.67
N GLY A 628 -9.50 -7.45 16.24
CA GLY A 628 -8.38 -8.33 16.58
C GLY A 628 -7.86 -8.23 18.02
N ASN A 629 -8.27 -7.21 18.78
CA ASN A 629 -7.82 -6.98 20.16
C ASN A 629 -8.72 -7.64 21.22
N LEU A 630 -9.89 -8.15 20.81
CA LEU A 630 -10.83 -8.87 21.65
C LEU A 630 -10.61 -10.39 21.55
N THR A 631 -11.07 -11.11 22.56
CA THR A 631 -11.12 -12.59 22.52
C THR A 631 -12.34 -13.10 21.77
N VAL A 632 -12.34 -14.39 21.41
CA VAL A 632 -13.50 -15.07 20.80
C VAL A 632 -14.73 -14.91 21.69
N TYR A 633 -14.60 -15.19 22.99
CA TYR A 633 -15.67 -15.06 23.97
C TYR A 633 -16.18 -13.63 24.10
N GLU A 634 -15.29 -12.65 24.22
CA GLU A 634 -15.69 -11.25 24.34
C GLU A 634 -16.41 -10.76 23.09
N THR A 635 -15.93 -11.14 21.91
CA THR A 635 -16.57 -10.78 20.63
C THR A 635 -18.00 -11.32 20.58
N LEU A 636 -18.22 -12.57 20.98
CA LEU A 636 -19.56 -13.16 21.07
C LEU A 636 -20.40 -12.52 22.18
N MET A 637 -19.83 -12.25 23.35
CA MET A 637 -20.52 -11.65 24.48
C MET A 637 -20.99 -10.23 24.17
N TYR A 638 -20.13 -9.38 23.61
CA TYR A 638 -20.52 -8.04 23.17
C TYR A 638 -21.60 -8.10 22.08
N THR A 639 -21.50 -9.06 21.16
CA THR A 639 -22.54 -9.26 20.13
C THR A 639 -23.86 -9.72 20.76
N ALA A 640 -23.81 -10.60 21.75
CA ALA A 640 -24.96 -11.10 22.47
C ALA A 640 -25.66 -9.98 23.24
N GLU A 641 -24.93 -9.21 24.04
CA GLU A 641 -25.47 -8.07 24.80
C GLU A 641 -26.10 -6.99 23.89
N LEU A 642 -25.60 -6.83 22.66
CA LEU A 642 -26.11 -5.83 21.70
C LEU A 642 -27.28 -6.33 20.85
N ARG A 643 -27.40 -7.65 20.60
CA ARG A 643 -28.38 -8.21 19.65
C ARG A 643 -29.50 -9.01 20.30
N LEU A 644 -29.30 -9.57 21.49
CA LEU A 644 -30.31 -10.35 22.20
C LEU A 644 -31.35 -9.45 22.90
N PRO A 645 -32.54 -9.99 23.26
CA PRO A 645 -33.59 -9.22 23.92
C PRO A 645 -33.17 -8.60 25.25
N ARG A 646 -33.75 -7.44 25.58
CA ARG A 646 -33.45 -6.67 26.79
C ARG A 646 -33.74 -7.37 28.13
N HIS A 647 -34.66 -8.33 28.13
CA HIS A 647 -35.05 -9.06 29.34
C HIS A 647 -34.07 -10.19 29.68
N PHE A 648 -33.10 -10.48 28.80
CA PHE A 648 -32.12 -11.51 29.07
C PHE A 648 -31.17 -11.05 30.18
N THR A 649 -30.93 -11.92 31.15
CA THR A 649 -29.90 -11.71 32.17
C THR A 649 -28.52 -11.95 31.57
N ARG A 650 -27.48 -11.43 32.23
CA ARG A 650 -26.09 -11.70 31.83
C ARG A 650 -25.79 -13.21 31.77
N GLN A 651 -26.33 -13.99 32.72
CA GLN A 651 -26.17 -15.44 32.73
C GLN A 651 -26.79 -16.08 31.48
N GLN A 652 -27.98 -15.65 31.06
CA GLN A 652 -28.62 -16.15 29.83
C GLN A 652 -27.84 -15.76 28.56
N HIS A 653 -27.20 -14.58 28.55
CA HIS A 653 -26.27 -14.24 27.47
C HIS A 653 -25.07 -15.19 27.43
N GLU A 654 -24.48 -15.51 28.58
CA GLU A 654 -23.33 -16.41 28.68
C GLU A 654 -23.68 -17.85 28.26
N GLU A 655 -24.83 -18.36 28.70
CA GLU A 655 -25.38 -19.66 28.29
C GLU A 655 -25.57 -19.72 26.76
N ARG A 656 -26.16 -18.67 26.17
CA ARG A 656 -26.34 -18.59 24.71
C ARG A 656 -25.02 -18.54 23.95
N VAL A 657 -24.04 -17.79 24.46
CA VAL A 657 -22.71 -17.72 23.85
C VAL A 657 -22.01 -19.09 23.91
N GLN A 658 -22.14 -19.81 25.02
CA GLN A 658 -21.59 -21.15 25.19
C GLN A 658 -22.24 -22.16 24.24
N GLU A 659 -23.57 -22.13 24.10
CA GLU A 659 -24.31 -22.95 23.13
C GLU A 659 -23.76 -22.76 21.70
N VAL A 660 -23.59 -21.50 21.27
CA VAL A 660 -23.06 -21.18 19.94
C VAL A 660 -21.60 -21.61 19.75
N MET A 661 -20.74 -21.44 20.77
CA MET A 661 -19.34 -21.88 20.68
C MET A 661 -19.22 -23.40 20.56
N LEU A 662 -20.08 -24.15 21.27
CA LEU A 662 -20.13 -25.61 21.21
C LEU A 662 -20.65 -26.08 19.84
N ALA A 663 -21.73 -25.48 19.33
CA ALA A 663 -22.29 -25.81 18.02
C ALA A 663 -21.30 -25.61 16.87
N LEU A 664 -20.42 -24.60 16.98
CA LEU A 664 -19.41 -24.30 15.96
C LEU A 664 -18.05 -24.96 16.21
N GLY A 665 -17.88 -25.69 17.32
CA GLY A 665 -16.60 -26.31 17.68
C GLY A 665 -15.46 -25.31 17.83
N ILE A 666 -15.72 -24.16 18.47
CA ILE A 666 -14.71 -23.11 18.77
C ILE A 666 -14.50 -22.89 20.28
N SER A 667 -15.02 -23.78 21.12
CA SER A 667 -14.92 -23.68 22.57
C SER A 667 -13.48 -23.76 23.10
N HIS A 668 -12.56 -24.45 22.40
CA HIS A 668 -11.16 -24.56 22.79
C HIS A 668 -10.39 -23.24 22.64
N VAL A 669 -10.82 -22.35 21.74
CA VAL A 669 -10.22 -21.01 21.53
C VAL A 669 -10.98 -19.87 22.24
N LYS A 670 -11.87 -20.20 23.20
CA LYS A 670 -12.72 -19.23 23.93
C LYS A 670 -11.98 -17.96 24.40
N ASN A 671 -10.82 -18.13 25.05
CA ASN A 671 -10.05 -17.05 25.65
C ASN A 671 -8.89 -16.55 24.78
N VAL A 672 -8.79 -17.04 23.54
CA VAL A 672 -7.75 -16.62 22.60
C VAL A 672 -8.18 -15.33 21.91
N ILE A 673 -7.24 -14.40 21.70
CA ILE A 673 -7.49 -13.18 20.93
C ILE A 673 -7.77 -13.53 19.47
N VAL A 674 -8.69 -12.79 18.84
CA VAL A 674 -9.00 -12.99 17.41
C VAL A 674 -7.78 -12.73 16.54
N GLY A 675 -6.97 -11.73 16.91
CA GLY A 675 -5.74 -11.39 16.21
C GLY A 675 -5.98 -10.54 14.96
N THR A 676 -4.95 -9.79 14.60
CA THR A 676 -4.88 -8.99 13.38
C THR A 676 -3.88 -9.63 12.41
N VAL A 677 -3.70 -9.04 11.22
CA VAL A 677 -2.65 -9.49 10.28
C VAL A 677 -1.26 -9.48 10.92
N LEU A 678 -1.01 -8.52 11.82
CA LEU A 678 0.27 -8.35 12.52
C LEU A 678 0.36 -9.12 13.85
N LYS A 679 -0.79 -9.37 14.50
CA LYS A 679 -0.87 -10.03 15.80
C LYS A 679 -1.53 -11.39 15.64
N LYS A 680 -0.73 -12.46 15.74
CA LYS A 680 -1.22 -13.85 15.68
C LYS A 680 -2.39 -14.04 16.64
N GLY A 681 -3.46 -14.64 16.14
CA GLY A 681 -4.64 -15.01 16.91
C GLY A 681 -5.17 -16.37 16.46
N ILE A 682 -6.50 -16.49 16.35
CA ILE A 682 -7.17 -17.71 15.87
C ILE A 682 -6.88 -17.98 14.38
N SER A 683 -7.03 -19.24 13.95
CA SER A 683 -6.86 -19.67 12.56
C SER A 683 -7.93 -19.06 11.63
N GLY A 684 -7.70 -19.11 10.30
CA GLY A 684 -8.67 -18.65 9.31
C GLY A 684 -10.02 -19.37 9.39
N GLY A 685 -10.00 -20.69 9.58
CA GLY A 685 -11.23 -21.49 9.77
C GLY A 685 -12.01 -21.12 11.02
N GLU A 686 -11.32 -20.94 12.15
CA GLU A 686 -11.93 -20.50 13.41
C GLU A 686 -12.48 -19.07 13.30
N ARG A 687 -11.79 -18.20 12.57
CA ARG A 687 -12.24 -16.84 12.27
C ARG A 687 -13.55 -16.83 11.49
N LYS A 688 -13.69 -17.70 10.49
CA LYS A 688 -14.93 -17.83 9.72
C LYS A 688 -16.07 -18.37 10.56
N ARG A 689 -15.80 -19.39 11.39
CA ARG A 689 -16.75 -19.92 12.38
C ARG A 689 -17.20 -18.83 13.36
N LEU A 690 -16.30 -18.01 13.87
CA LEU A 690 -16.64 -16.88 14.75
C LEU A 690 -17.57 -15.88 14.03
N CYS A 691 -17.32 -15.54 12.77
CA CYS A 691 -18.21 -14.67 11.99
C CYS A 691 -19.63 -15.24 11.85
N VAL A 692 -19.73 -16.56 11.65
CA VAL A 692 -21.02 -17.27 11.63
C VAL A 692 -21.67 -17.25 13.02
N GLY A 693 -20.89 -17.51 14.08
CA GLY A 693 -21.37 -17.50 15.47
C GLY A 693 -22.00 -16.18 15.87
N MET A 694 -21.40 -15.05 15.47
CA MET A 694 -21.97 -13.72 15.66
C MET A 694 -23.36 -13.54 15.02
N GLN A 695 -23.66 -14.26 13.93
CA GLN A 695 -24.98 -14.25 13.29
C GLN A 695 -25.94 -15.25 13.94
N LEU A 696 -25.45 -16.41 14.39
CA LEU A 696 -26.26 -17.45 15.02
C LEU A 696 -26.77 -17.09 16.42
N LEU A 697 -26.16 -16.13 17.11
CA LEU A 697 -26.61 -15.68 18.44
C LEU A 697 -28.12 -15.35 18.46
N ASN A 698 -28.63 -14.70 17.41
CA ASN A 698 -30.03 -14.28 17.29
C ASN A 698 -31.00 -15.37 16.81
N ARG A 699 -30.55 -16.63 16.63
CA ARG A 699 -31.35 -17.73 16.05
C ARG A 699 -32.02 -17.30 14.73
N PRO A 700 -31.23 -16.89 13.71
CA PRO A 700 -31.80 -16.44 12.44
C PRO A 700 -32.52 -17.60 11.74
N GLN A 701 -33.63 -17.30 11.08
CA GLN A 701 -34.35 -18.28 10.26
C GLN A 701 -33.71 -18.46 8.87
N LEU A 702 -32.94 -17.46 8.45
CA LEU A 702 -32.27 -17.39 7.16
C LEU A 702 -30.83 -16.92 7.35
N LEU A 703 -29.85 -17.61 6.77
CA LEU A 703 -28.44 -17.27 6.87
C LEU A 703 -27.81 -17.18 5.48
N PHE A 704 -27.37 -15.99 5.12
CA PHE A 704 -26.61 -15.73 3.89
C PHE A 704 -25.11 -15.78 4.18
N LEU A 705 -24.35 -16.48 3.34
CA LEU A 705 -22.91 -16.65 3.46
C LEU A 705 -22.24 -16.33 2.12
N ASP A 706 -21.48 -15.25 2.05
CA ASP A 706 -20.76 -14.90 0.82
C ASP A 706 -19.37 -15.55 0.83
N GLU A 707 -19.13 -16.50 -0.07
CA GLU A 707 -17.89 -17.26 -0.26
C GLU A 707 -17.27 -17.79 1.06
N PRO A 708 -18.00 -18.59 1.85
CA PRO A 708 -17.53 -19.01 3.17
C PRO A 708 -16.32 -19.96 3.15
N THR A 709 -16.00 -20.55 2.00
CA THR A 709 -14.86 -21.46 1.81
C THR A 709 -13.61 -20.78 1.26
N SER A 710 -13.69 -19.48 0.93
CA SER A 710 -12.56 -18.74 0.38
C SER A 710 -11.45 -18.57 1.43
N GLY A 711 -10.20 -18.83 1.05
CA GLY A 711 -9.03 -18.73 1.94
C GLY A 711 -8.89 -19.87 2.97
N LEU A 712 -9.67 -20.95 2.84
CA LEU A 712 -9.54 -22.15 3.68
C LEU A 712 -8.91 -23.30 2.90
N ASP A 713 -8.16 -24.15 3.60
CA ASP A 713 -7.73 -25.43 3.07
C ASP A 713 -8.93 -26.38 2.91
N SER A 714 -8.78 -27.39 2.07
CA SER A 714 -9.88 -28.29 1.72
C SER A 714 -10.49 -29.05 2.90
N VAL A 715 -9.70 -29.38 3.91
CA VAL A 715 -10.17 -30.13 5.09
C VAL A 715 -11.01 -29.21 5.96
N THR A 716 -10.48 -28.03 6.29
CA THR A 716 -11.20 -27.03 7.10
C THR A 716 -12.46 -26.53 6.41
N ALA A 717 -12.44 -26.35 5.09
CA ALA A 717 -13.61 -25.99 4.30
C ALA A 717 -14.71 -27.06 4.37
N LEU A 718 -14.34 -28.35 4.24
CA LEU A 718 -15.29 -29.45 4.36
C LEU A 718 -15.93 -29.52 5.75
N ASP A 719 -15.13 -29.36 6.82
CA ASP A 719 -15.64 -29.40 8.19
C ASP A 719 -16.55 -28.20 8.51
N LEU A 720 -16.23 -27.03 7.98
CA LEU A 720 -17.11 -25.87 8.05
C LEU A 720 -18.46 -26.14 7.37
N LEU A 721 -18.45 -26.72 6.18
CA LEU A 721 -19.67 -27.01 5.43
C LEU A 721 -20.50 -28.14 6.05
N ARG A 722 -19.87 -29.13 6.67
CA ARG A 722 -20.57 -30.12 7.51
C ARG A 722 -21.30 -29.47 8.67
N THR A 723 -20.68 -28.47 9.30
CA THR A 723 -21.30 -27.69 10.37
C THR A 723 -22.53 -26.94 9.86
N PHE A 724 -22.44 -26.31 8.68
CA PHE A 724 -23.61 -25.67 8.06
C PHE A 724 -24.70 -26.68 7.66
N HIS A 725 -24.32 -27.83 7.12
CA HIS A 725 -25.25 -28.90 6.82
C HIS A 725 -26.00 -29.38 8.07
N SER A 726 -25.30 -29.54 9.20
CA SER A 726 -25.94 -29.90 10.48
C SER A 726 -26.86 -28.81 11.02
N LEU A 727 -26.51 -27.53 10.83
CA LEU A 727 -27.37 -26.40 11.21
C LEU A 727 -28.61 -26.29 10.32
N ALA A 728 -28.48 -26.63 9.04
CA ALA A 728 -29.59 -26.61 8.09
C ALA A 728 -30.60 -27.73 8.33
N HIS A 729 -30.13 -28.93 8.70
CA HIS A 729 -30.98 -30.10 8.91
C HIS A 729 -31.43 -30.29 10.36
N GLY A 730 -30.78 -29.62 11.31
CA GLY A 730 -31.05 -29.72 12.74
C GLY A 730 -30.68 -31.07 13.35
N ARG A 731 -30.53 -31.10 14.68
CA ARG A 731 -30.75 -32.31 15.49
C ARG A 731 -32.20 -32.30 15.99
N SER A 732 -32.79 -33.44 16.35
CA SER A 732 -34.25 -33.64 16.63
C SER A 732 -34.99 -32.59 17.50
N SER A 733 -34.29 -31.68 18.18
CA SER A 733 -34.82 -30.63 19.06
C SER A 733 -34.41 -29.19 18.67
N GLU A 734 -33.64 -28.96 17.60
CA GLU A 734 -33.14 -27.63 17.19
C GLU A 734 -33.91 -27.05 15.99
N LYS A 735 -34.02 -25.71 15.93
CA LYS A 735 -34.71 -24.98 14.85
C LYS A 735 -33.89 -25.10 13.53
N VAL A 736 -34.56 -25.52 12.46
CA VAL A 736 -34.01 -25.62 11.09
C VAL A 736 -33.71 -24.21 10.56
N VAL A 737 -32.48 -23.96 10.11
CA VAL A 737 -32.06 -22.69 9.50
C VAL A 737 -31.95 -22.85 7.99
N THR A 738 -32.53 -21.93 7.22
CA THR A 738 -32.30 -21.90 5.77
C THR A 738 -30.96 -21.24 5.49
N ILE A 739 -30.03 -21.94 4.84
CA ILE A 739 -28.67 -21.43 4.60
C ILE A 739 -28.46 -21.28 3.10
N VAL A 740 -28.02 -20.10 2.68
CA VAL A 740 -27.71 -19.79 1.29
C VAL A 740 -26.27 -19.30 1.22
N CYS A 741 -25.41 -20.04 0.51
CA CYS A 741 -24.01 -19.65 0.36
C CYS A 741 -23.59 -19.51 -1.11
N SER A 742 -22.83 -18.47 -1.44
CA SER A 742 -22.10 -18.42 -2.72
C SER A 742 -20.83 -19.25 -2.61
N ILE A 743 -20.54 -20.09 -3.61
CA ILE A 743 -19.31 -20.89 -3.63
C ILE A 743 -18.71 -20.89 -5.03
N HIS A 744 -17.38 -20.80 -5.08
CA HIS A 744 -16.58 -20.89 -6.28
C HIS A 744 -15.84 -22.23 -6.30
N GLN A 745 -16.10 -23.07 -7.32
CA GLN A 745 -15.42 -24.36 -7.56
C GLN A 745 -15.25 -25.25 -6.29
N PRO A 746 -16.34 -25.75 -5.69
CA PRO A 746 -16.24 -26.65 -4.55
C PRO A 746 -15.65 -28.00 -4.94
N GLN A 747 -14.92 -28.61 -4.02
CA GLN A 747 -14.54 -30.03 -4.13
C GLN A 747 -15.78 -30.92 -4.22
N SER A 748 -15.66 -32.08 -4.88
CA SER A 748 -16.78 -33.02 -5.07
C SER A 748 -17.46 -33.38 -3.75
N LYS A 749 -16.71 -33.60 -2.66
CA LYS A 749 -17.27 -33.90 -1.33
C LYS A 749 -18.15 -32.76 -0.79
N ILE A 750 -17.75 -31.51 -1.01
CA ILE A 750 -18.50 -30.32 -0.60
C ILE A 750 -19.75 -30.17 -1.48
N PHE A 751 -19.64 -30.42 -2.79
CA PHE A 751 -20.77 -30.37 -3.72
C PHE A 751 -21.92 -31.29 -3.28
N TYR A 752 -21.61 -32.50 -2.79
CA TYR A 752 -22.62 -33.45 -2.33
C TYR A 752 -23.33 -33.06 -1.03
N LEU A 753 -22.82 -32.08 -0.28
CA LEU A 753 -23.49 -31.56 0.92
C LEU A 753 -24.64 -30.59 0.60
N PHE A 754 -24.75 -30.09 -0.63
CA PHE A 754 -25.84 -29.18 -1.00
C PHE A 754 -27.14 -29.91 -1.34
N ASP A 755 -28.24 -29.37 -0.83
CA ASP A 755 -29.59 -29.84 -1.15
C ASP A 755 -30.02 -29.30 -2.51
N SER A 756 -29.77 -28.00 -2.74
CA SER A 756 -30.21 -27.28 -3.92
C SER A 756 -29.14 -26.33 -4.47
N LEU A 757 -29.22 -26.06 -5.77
CA LEU A 757 -28.26 -25.26 -6.53
C LEU A 757 -28.95 -24.14 -7.29
N ILE A 758 -28.28 -22.99 -7.37
CA ILE A 758 -28.58 -21.89 -8.28
C ILE A 758 -27.31 -21.63 -9.10
N LEU A 759 -27.40 -21.81 -10.43
CA LEU A 759 -26.31 -21.52 -11.36
C LEU A 759 -26.55 -20.17 -12.04
N LEU A 760 -25.58 -19.26 -11.88
CA LEU A 760 -25.61 -17.91 -12.43
C LEU A 760 -24.56 -17.72 -13.53
N LYS A 761 -24.95 -17.01 -14.59
CA LYS A 761 -24.08 -16.61 -15.69
C LYS A 761 -24.46 -15.23 -16.19
N GLN A 762 -23.49 -14.30 -16.17
CA GLN A 762 -23.66 -12.91 -16.63
C GLN A 762 -24.96 -12.23 -16.17
N GLY A 763 -25.37 -12.48 -14.92
CA GLY A 763 -26.58 -11.90 -14.34
C GLY A 763 -27.90 -12.62 -14.64
N ASN A 764 -27.86 -13.75 -15.36
CA ASN A 764 -29.01 -14.62 -15.63
C ASN A 764 -28.90 -15.93 -14.81
N ILE A 765 -30.04 -16.54 -14.48
CA ILE A 765 -30.11 -17.89 -13.89
C ILE A 765 -30.16 -18.90 -15.02
N VAL A 766 -29.23 -19.86 -15.02
CA VAL A 766 -29.14 -20.95 -16.01
C VAL A 766 -29.76 -22.24 -15.49
N TYR A 767 -29.66 -22.47 -14.17
CA TYR A 767 -30.29 -23.59 -13.49
C TYR A 767 -30.70 -23.19 -12.09
N GLN A 768 -31.84 -23.73 -11.64
CA GLN A 768 -32.32 -23.62 -10.28
C GLN A 768 -33.11 -24.88 -9.91
N GLY A 769 -32.73 -25.53 -8.82
CA GLY A 769 -33.44 -26.70 -8.31
C GLY A 769 -32.57 -27.60 -7.43
N PRO A 770 -33.07 -28.80 -7.09
CA PRO A 770 -32.30 -29.80 -6.34
C PRO A 770 -30.97 -30.13 -7.01
N ARG A 771 -29.92 -30.33 -6.23
CA ARG A 771 -28.59 -30.70 -6.74
C ARG A 771 -28.63 -31.98 -7.59
N GLN A 772 -29.38 -32.98 -7.16
CA GLN A 772 -29.43 -34.30 -7.82
C GLN A 772 -29.92 -34.19 -9.27
N GLN A 773 -30.99 -33.42 -9.48
CA GLN A 773 -31.60 -33.20 -10.79
C GLN A 773 -30.72 -32.37 -11.73
N ALA A 774 -29.78 -31.56 -11.19
CA ALA A 774 -28.93 -30.71 -12.02
C ALA A 774 -28.09 -31.54 -13.01
N MET A 775 -27.56 -32.68 -12.55
CA MET A 775 -26.75 -33.55 -13.40
C MET A 775 -27.58 -34.23 -14.48
N ASP A 776 -28.83 -34.60 -14.17
CA ASP A 776 -29.76 -35.21 -15.13
C ASP A 776 -30.18 -34.21 -16.20
N VAL A 777 -30.47 -32.96 -15.81
CA VAL A 777 -30.80 -31.87 -16.76
C VAL A 777 -29.64 -31.61 -17.72
N TYR A 778 -28.42 -31.51 -17.23
CA TYR A 778 -27.25 -31.29 -18.08
C TYR A 778 -26.95 -32.49 -18.99
N ARG A 779 -27.17 -33.71 -18.50
CA ARG A 779 -27.08 -34.93 -19.32
C ARG A 779 -28.10 -34.94 -20.44
N MET A 780 -29.37 -34.61 -20.15
CA MET A 780 -30.45 -34.52 -21.15
C MET A 780 -30.22 -33.39 -22.16
N ALA A 781 -29.60 -32.29 -21.74
CA ALA A 781 -29.21 -31.18 -22.61
C ALA A 781 -28.00 -31.51 -23.53
N GLY A 782 -27.42 -32.72 -23.42
CA GLY A 782 -26.32 -33.19 -24.27
C GLY A 782 -24.92 -33.06 -23.66
N PHE A 783 -24.80 -32.72 -22.37
CA PHE A 783 -23.54 -32.48 -21.68
C PHE A 783 -23.34 -33.44 -20.48
N PRO A 784 -23.19 -34.76 -20.70
CA PRO A 784 -22.94 -35.71 -19.62
C PRO A 784 -21.59 -35.42 -18.93
N CYS A 785 -21.56 -35.56 -17.61
CA CYS A 785 -20.35 -35.39 -16.81
C CYS A 785 -19.36 -36.53 -17.10
N PRO A 786 -18.10 -36.26 -17.48
CA PRO A 786 -17.09 -37.28 -17.68
C PRO A 786 -16.81 -38.11 -16.42
N LEU A 787 -16.43 -39.38 -16.60
CA LEU A 787 -15.95 -40.22 -15.50
C LEU A 787 -14.73 -39.60 -14.82
N TYR A 788 -14.66 -39.65 -13.50
CA TYR A 788 -13.60 -39.07 -12.66
C TYR A 788 -13.45 -37.54 -12.71
N SER A 789 -14.40 -36.83 -13.30
CA SER A 789 -14.47 -35.37 -13.23
C SER A 789 -15.28 -34.89 -12.02
N ASN A 790 -14.96 -33.71 -11.50
CA ASN A 790 -15.74 -33.08 -10.44
C ASN A 790 -17.05 -32.52 -11.05
N PRO A 791 -18.24 -32.93 -10.56
CA PRO A 791 -19.51 -32.43 -11.08
C PRO A 791 -19.64 -30.90 -11.02
N ALA A 792 -19.11 -30.27 -9.96
CA ALA A 792 -19.18 -28.82 -9.82
C ALA A 792 -18.35 -28.09 -10.87
N ASP A 793 -17.16 -28.61 -11.19
CA ASP A 793 -16.28 -28.06 -12.22
C ASP A 793 -16.88 -28.27 -13.61
N HIS A 794 -17.44 -29.45 -13.89
CA HIS A 794 -18.14 -29.74 -15.15
C HIS A 794 -19.30 -28.77 -15.39
N LEU A 795 -20.15 -28.52 -14.38
CA LEU A 795 -21.26 -27.56 -14.50
C LEU A 795 -20.76 -26.14 -14.80
N LEU A 796 -19.64 -25.73 -14.21
CA LEU A 796 -19.02 -24.42 -14.43
C LEU A 796 -18.36 -24.32 -15.81
N ASP A 797 -17.71 -25.38 -16.28
CA ASP A 797 -17.05 -25.45 -17.57
C ASP A 797 -18.07 -25.35 -18.71
N VAL A 798 -19.20 -26.04 -18.60
CA VAL A 798 -20.28 -25.99 -19.61
C VAL A 798 -20.87 -24.58 -19.75
N ILE A 799 -21.01 -23.84 -18.65
CA ILE A 799 -21.58 -22.48 -18.67
C ILE A 799 -20.53 -21.38 -18.94
N THR A 800 -19.23 -21.70 -18.94
CA THR A 800 -18.16 -20.73 -19.18
C THR A 800 -17.77 -20.72 -20.66
N PRO A 801 -17.81 -19.57 -21.36
CA PRO A 801 -17.42 -19.53 -22.77
C PRO A 801 -15.94 -19.86 -22.94
N ALA A 802 -15.62 -20.69 -23.94
CA ALA A 802 -14.24 -20.98 -24.31
C ALA A 802 -13.51 -19.68 -24.73
N ARG A 803 -12.43 -19.33 -24.02
CA ARG A 803 -11.60 -18.15 -24.33
C ARG A 803 -10.61 -18.47 -25.44
N THR A 804 -11.08 -18.59 -26.68
CA THR A 804 -10.20 -18.53 -27.87
C THR A 804 -10.14 -17.10 -28.40
N ILE A 805 -8.92 -16.58 -28.59
CA ILE A 805 -8.65 -15.15 -28.86
C ILE A 805 -9.15 -14.70 -30.25
N ASP A 806 -9.43 -15.63 -31.17
CA ASP A 806 -9.78 -15.31 -32.56
C ASP A 806 -11.29 -15.13 -32.85
N ASP A 807 -12.20 -15.58 -31.96
CA ASP A 807 -13.64 -15.65 -32.28
C ASP A 807 -14.55 -15.28 -31.09
N GLN A 808 -14.39 -14.10 -30.50
CA GLN A 808 -15.20 -13.65 -29.35
C GLN A 808 -16.70 -13.50 -29.68
N SER A 809 -17.05 -13.13 -30.92
CA SER A 809 -18.44 -13.01 -31.38
C SER A 809 -19.09 -14.37 -31.65
N ALA A 810 -18.39 -15.27 -32.35
CA ALA A 810 -18.93 -16.59 -32.71
C ALA A 810 -18.99 -17.57 -31.52
N SER A 811 -18.07 -17.46 -30.55
CA SER A 811 -18.12 -18.24 -29.31
C SER A 811 -19.27 -17.82 -28.39
N SER A 812 -19.61 -16.53 -28.35
CA SER A 812 -20.73 -16.01 -27.55
C SER A 812 -22.10 -16.45 -28.09
N GLU A 813 -22.29 -16.51 -29.41
CA GLU A 813 -23.53 -17.00 -30.04
C GLU A 813 -23.75 -18.49 -29.76
N LYS A 814 -22.73 -19.34 -30.01
CA LYS A 814 -22.79 -20.78 -29.69
C LYS A 814 -23.10 -21.03 -28.22
N GLN A 815 -22.51 -20.24 -27.34
CA GLN A 815 -22.72 -20.36 -25.90
C GLN A 815 -24.15 -19.95 -25.48
N THR A 816 -24.77 -19.01 -26.19
CA THR A 816 -26.17 -18.60 -25.94
C THR A 816 -27.14 -19.71 -26.31
N ASP A 817 -26.83 -20.50 -27.34
CA ASP A 817 -27.64 -21.66 -27.73
C ASP A 817 -27.54 -22.78 -26.69
N VAL A 818 -26.36 -23.04 -26.12
CA VAL A 818 -26.18 -23.96 -24.99
C VAL A 818 -27.07 -23.57 -23.81
N ASP A 819 -27.12 -22.28 -23.45
CA ASP A 819 -27.95 -21.80 -22.35
C ASP A 819 -29.45 -22.01 -22.64
N LYS A 820 -29.90 -21.78 -23.88
CA LYS A 820 -31.29 -22.02 -24.31
C LYS A 820 -31.65 -23.50 -24.25
N LEU A 821 -30.74 -24.39 -24.66
CA LEU A 821 -30.91 -25.85 -24.58
C LEU A 821 -31.11 -26.30 -23.14
N ILE A 822 -30.28 -25.83 -22.21
CA ILE A 822 -30.42 -26.15 -20.77
C ILE A 822 -31.75 -25.63 -20.22
N LEU A 823 -32.11 -24.38 -20.53
CA LEU A 823 -33.38 -23.78 -20.08
C LEU A 823 -34.61 -24.50 -20.65
N ALA A 824 -34.54 -24.98 -21.91
CA ALA A 824 -35.62 -25.72 -22.54
C ALA A 824 -35.86 -27.09 -21.87
N VAL A 825 -34.78 -27.77 -21.45
CA VAL A 825 -34.86 -29.04 -20.73
C VAL A 825 -35.33 -28.86 -19.28
N GLN A 826 -35.03 -27.71 -18.67
CA GLN A 826 -35.42 -27.41 -17.29
C GLN A 826 -36.93 -27.10 -17.13
N ALA A 827 -37.63 -26.70 -18.18
CA ALA A 827 -39.08 -26.44 -18.11
C ALA A 827 -39.88 -27.76 -18.14
N PRO A 828 -40.81 -28.05 -17.19
CA PRO A 828 -41.47 -27.16 -16.22
C PRO A 828 -41.34 -27.67 -14.77
N VAL A 829 -40.32 -27.25 -14.03
CA VAL A 829 -40.51 -27.12 -12.58
C VAL A 829 -41.17 -25.76 -12.36
N GLU A 830 -42.49 -25.74 -12.28
CA GLU A 830 -43.21 -24.55 -11.82
C GLU A 830 -42.72 -24.23 -10.41
N ILE A 831 -41.82 -23.25 -10.32
CA ILE A 831 -41.52 -22.62 -9.05
C ILE A 831 -42.83 -21.96 -8.64
N ASP A 832 -43.56 -22.51 -7.67
CA ASP A 832 -44.76 -21.87 -7.14
C ASP A 832 -44.35 -20.57 -6.46
N LEU A 833 -44.40 -19.49 -7.24
CA LEU A 833 -44.04 -18.16 -6.79
C LEU A 833 -45.10 -17.55 -5.85
N ASN A 834 -46.13 -18.30 -5.48
CA ASN A 834 -47.14 -17.95 -4.48
C ASN A 834 -46.99 -18.78 -3.19
N MET A 835 -45.96 -19.65 -3.09
CA MET A 835 -45.67 -20.39 -1.86
C MET A 835 -45.56 -19.45 -0.65
N GLY A 836 -46.32 -19.79 0.40
CA GLY A 836 -46.24 -19.11 1.69
C GLY A 836 -47.20 -17.93 1.90
N ALA A 837 -48.05 -17.58 0.93
CA ALA A 837 -49.00 -16.45 1.02
C ALA A 837 -49.91 -16.46 2.27
N HIS A 838 -50.15 -17.63 2.88
CA HIS A 838 -50.95 -17.80 4.10
C HIS A 838 -50.19 -17.65 5.44
N LYS A 839 -48.88 -17.36 5.45
CA LYS A 839 -48.06 -17.36 6.69
C LYS A 839 -47.72 -15.98 7.24
N ARG A 840 -48.55 -15.00 6.91
CA ARG A 840 -48.43 -13.61 7.36
C ARG A 840 -48.67 -13.52 8.88
N ILE A 841 -47.77 -12.81 9.58
CA ILE A 841 -48.05 -12.00 10.79
C ILE A 841 -47.83 -12.62 12.18
N ALA A 842 -48.01 -13.92 12.44
CA ALA A 842 -47.85 -14.47 13.81
C ALA A 842 -46.39 -14.45 14.35
N GLN A 843 -45.37 -14.53 13.49
CA GLN A 843 -43.95 -14.56 13.89
C GLN A 843 -43.28 -13.18 13.97
N MET A 844 -43.98 -12.09 13.61
CA MET A 844 -43.38 -10.76 13.43
C MET A 844 -43.59 -9.80 14.61
N ALA A 845 -44.55 -10.09 15.51
CA ALA A 845 -44.84 -9.24 16.67
C ALA A 845 -43.82 -9.38 17.82
N ASP A 846 -43.14 -10.53 17.92
CA ASP A 846 -42.22 -10.88 19.02
C ASP A 846 -40.72 -10.75 18.67
N LEU A 847 -40.38 -10.09 17.57
CA LEU A 847 -38.98 -9.90 17.19
C LEU A 847 -38.24 -9.08 18.28
N PRO A 848 -37.06 -9.55 18.76
CA PRO A 848 -36.30 -8.89 19.82
C PRO A 848 -36.11 -7.40 19.53
N LYS A 849 -36.56 -6.55 20.46
CA LYS A 849 -36.23 -5.12 20.40
C LYS A 849 -34.78 -4.96 20.86
N ASN A 850 -33.93 -4.40 19.99
CA ASN A 850 -32.55 -4.03 20.34
C ASN A 850 -32.50 -3.26 21.68
N PRO A 851 -31.41 -3.37 22.45
CA PRO A 851 -31.22 -2.64 23.71
C PRO A 851 -31.41 -1.12 23.56
N LEU A 852 -31.73 -0.45 24.66
CA LEU A 852 -31.87 1.01 24.70
C LEU A 852 -30.56 1.67 24.24
N TRP A 853 -30.66 2.89 23.70
CA TRP A 853 -29.48 3.64 23.26
C TRP A 853 -28.44 3.79 24.38
N ILE A 854 -28.88 4.04 25.62
CA ILE A 854 -28.01 4.20 26.80
C ILE A 854 -27.28 2.89 27.11
N THR A 855 -27.98 1.76 27.07
CA THR A 855 -27.39 0.44 27.28
C THR A 855 -26.35 0.13 26.20
N GLN A 856 -26.68 0.40 24.92
CA GLN A 856 -25.73 0.27 23.81
C GLN A 856 -24.49 1.14 24.01
N PHE A 857 -24.67 2.39 24.45
CA PHE A 857 -23.57 3.32 24.72
C PHE A 857 -22.61 2.77 25.78
N PHE A 858 -23.09 2.29 26.92
CA PHE A 858 -22.21 1.75 27.97
C PHE A 858 -21.52 0.45 27.56
N ILE A 859 -22.21 -0.44 26.84
CA ILE A 859 -21.60 -1.67 26.31
C ILE A 859 -20.47 -1.33 25.33
N LEU A 860 -20.74 -0.40 24.40
CA LEU A 860 -19.76 0.04 23.41
C LEU A 860 -18.62 0.82 24.07
N LEU A 861 -18.89 1.62 25.10
CA LEU A 861 -17.87 2.35 25.85
C LEU A 861 -16.91 1.37 26.51
N ARG A 862 -17.43 0.34 27.20
CA ARG A 862 -16.62 -0.74 27.79
C ARG A 862 -15.77 -1.44 26.74
N ARG A 863 -16.37 -1.79 25.59
CA ARG A 863 -15.69 -2.44 24.47
C ARG A 863 -14.53 -1.60 23.92
N ASN A 864 -14.79 -0.33 23.58
CA ASN A 864 -13.77 0.56 23.01
C ASN A 864 -12.66 0.86 24.03
N PHE A 865 -12.99 1.04 25.30
CA PHE A 865 -11.98 1.27 26.34
C PHE A 865 -11.06 0.06 26.53
N GLN A 866 -11.63 -1.15 26.52
CA GLN A 866 -10.88 -2.40 26.60
C GLN A 866 -9.99 -2.62 25.38
N GLU A 867 -10.48 -2.30 24.17
CA GLU A 867 -9.69 -2.32 22.94
C GLU A 867 -8.48 -1.39 23.02
N GLN A 868 -8.70 -0.14 23.45
CA GLN A 868 -7.63 0.85 23.59
C GLN A 868 -6.57 0.41 24.60
N ILE A 869 -6.97 -0.07 25.79
CA ILE A 869 -6.04 -0.56 26.81
C ILE A 869 -5.20 -1.74 26.30
N ARG A 870 -5.81 -2.65 25.53
CA ARG A 870 -5.09 -3.81 24.96
C ARG A 870 -4.19 -3.46 23.79
N SER A 871 -4.36 -2.28 23.20
CA SER A 871 -3.43 -1.70 22.22
C SER A 871 -2.22 -1.02 22.87
N SER A 872 -1.69 -1.61 23.96
CA SER A 872 -0.66 -0.99 24.82
C SER A 872 0.59 -0.52 24.08
N LYS A 873 1.02 -1.22 23.01
CA LYS A 873 2.18 -0.83 22.20
C LYS A 873 2.06 0.61 21.64
N ILE A 874 0.85 0.98 21.19
CA ILE A 874 0.54 2.30 20.63
C ILE A 874 0.63 3.39 21.71
N ILE A 875 0.09 3.10 22.89
CA ILE A 875 0.10 4.03 24.02
C ILE A 875 1.54 4.21 24.53
N VAL A 876 2.28 3.12 24.72
CA VAL A 876 3.67 3.14 25.20
C VAL A 876 4.58 3.94 24.26
N THR A 877 4.48 3.70 22.95
CA THR A 877 5.25 4.45 21.96
C THR A 877 4.92 5.95 21.97
N SER A 878 3.64 6.31 22.10
CA SER A 878 3.21 7.70 22.22
C SER A 878 3.78 8.38 23.48
N VAL A 879 3.81 7.67 24.62
CA VAL A 879 4.38 8.17 25.87
C VAL A 879 5.89 8.40 25.74
N ILE A 880 6.64 7.41 25.23
CA ILE A 880 8.09 7.51 25.02
C ILE A 880 8.42 8.68 24.10
N GLN A 881 7.72 8.79 22.98
CA GLN A 881 7.90 9.87 22.02
C GLN A 881 7.64 11.24 22.64
N THR A 882 6.58 11.36 23.43
CA THR A 882 6.21 12.60 24.12
C THR A 882 7.30 13.02 25.11
N ILE A 883 7.86 12.08 25.87
CA ILE A 883 8.97 12.34 26.80
C ILE A 883 10.20 12.86 26.05
N ILE A 884 10.59 12.21 24.95
CA ILE A 884 11.75 12.60 24.15
C ILE A 884 11.58 14.02 23.61
N ILE A 885 10.43 14.34 23.03
CA ILE A 885 10.16 15.67 22.45
C ILE A 885 10.06 16.73 23.54
N ALA A 886 9.43 16.41 24.68
CA ALA A 886 9.35 17.32 25.82
C ALA A 886 10.75 17.67 26.36
N ILE A 887 11.62 16.68 26.55
CA ILE A 887 13.01 16.90 26.97
C ILE A 887 13.77 17.69 25.92
N LEU A 888 13.62 17.38 24.63
CA LEU A 888 14.31 18.09 23.56
C LEU A 888 13.94 19.59 23.54
N ILE A 889 12.64 19.91 23.59
CA ILE A 889 12.19 21.32 23.65
C ILE A 889 12.68 21.97 24.95
N GLY A 890 12.54 21.27 26.08
CA GLY A 890 12.99 21.77 27.39
C GLY A 890 14.48 22.06 27.45
N CYS A 891 15.33 21.21 26.88
CA CYS A 891 16.77 21.39 26.85
C CYS A 891 17.22 22.51 25.91
N VAL A 892 16.56 22.68 24.75
CA VAL A 892 16.88 23.76 23.81
C VAL A 892 16.56 25.13 24.42
N PHE A 893 15.49 25.23 25.19
CA PHE A 893 15.04 26.46 25.85
C PHE A 893 15.24 26.42 27.37
N LEU A 894 16.29 25.74 27.83
CA LEU A 894 16.53 25.51 29.26
C LEU A 894 16.60 26.84 30.02
N GLN A 895 15.74 26.99 31.03
CA GLN A 895 15.65 28.15 31.92
C GLN A 895 15.79 29.50 31.21
N ILE A 896 14.72 29.97 30.56
CA ILE A 896 14.77 31.17 29.70
C ILE A 896 15.20 32.44 30.48
N GLY A 897 14.89 32.55 31.77
CA GLY A 897 15.19 33.72 32.60
C GLY A 897 14.33 34.95 32.26
N ASN A 898 14.68 36.11 32.84
CA ASN A 898 13.88 37.36 32.78
C ASN A 898 14.60 38.56 32.14
N GLY A 899 15.74 38.37 31.46
CA GLY A 899 16.41 39.44 30.73
C GLY A 899 15.73 39.78 29.39
N GLN A 900 16.19 40.82 28.68
CA GLN A 900 15.60 41.23 27.39
C GLN A 900 15.60 40.12 26.31
N SER A 901 16.63 39.25 26.31
CA SER A 901 16.69 38.09 25.40
C SER A 901 15.64 37.01 25.69
N SER A 902 14.93 37.08 26.82
CA SER A 902 13.91 36.10 27.20
C SER A 902 12.64 36.26 26.37
N ILE A 903 12.21 37.50 26.05
CA ILE A 903 11.02 37.77 25.23
C ILE A 903 11.11 37.07 23.88
N LEU A 904 12.26 37.21 23.21
CA LEU A 904 12.51 36.61 21.89
C LEU A 904 12.56 35.07 21.94
N ARG A 905 12.86 34.48 23.10
CA ARG A 905 12.91 33.02 23.30
C ARG A 905 11.56 32.43 23.73
N ARG A 906 10.72 33.19 24.43
CA ARG A 906 9.38 32.78 24.91
C ARG A 906 8.39 32.54 23.77
N SER A 907 8.36 33.42 22.77
CA SER A 907 7.44 33.28 21.63
C SER A 907 7.68 31.98 20.80
N PRO A 908 8.93 31.65 20.39
CA PRO A 908 9.22 30.39 19.69
C PRO A 908 8.92 29.14 20.52
N VAL A 909 9.26 29.09 21.81
CA VAL A 909 9.02 27.88 22.62
C VAL A 909 7.53 27.61 22.79
N ILE A 910 6.71 28.65 23.00
CA ILE A 910 5.25 28.52 23.09
C ILE A 910 4.67 27.99 21.78
N PHE A 911 5.16 28.50 20.64
CA PHE A 911 4.74 28.03 19.33
C PHE A 911 5.17 26.58 19.06
N PHE A 912 6.39 26.19 19.44
CA PHE A 912 6.85 24.80 19.32
C PHE A 912 6.06 23.84 20.20
N CYS A 913 5.66 24.24 21.41
CA CYS A 913 4.73 23.47 22.24
C CYS A 913 3.37 23.28 21.53
N ALA A 914 2.82 24.35 20.95
CA ALA A 914 1.54 24.31 20.25
C ALA A 914 1.57 23.42 18.97
N ILE A 915 2.65 23.48 18.18
CA ILE A 915 2.76 22.69 16.94
C ILE A 915 2.95 21.20 17.21
N ASN A 916 3.85 20.86 18.16
CA ASN A 916 4.19 19.46 18.42
C ASN A 916 3.03 18.75 19.13
N GLN A 917 2.23 19.47 19.92
CA GLN A 917 1.11 18.86 20.61
C GLN A 917 0.01 18.43 19.64
N GLY A 918 -0.38 17.16 19.73
CA GLY A 918 -1.52 16.61 18.99
C GLY A 918 -1.20 16.05 17.60
N ILE A 919 0.01 16.27 17.05
CA ILE A 919 0.40 15.73 15.73
C ILE A 919 0.41 14.19 15.73
N PHE A 920 1.00 13.56 16.74
CA PHE A 920 1.09 12.11 16.82
C PHE A 920 -0.27 11.49 17.09
N GLY A 921 -1.07 12.10 17.98
CA GLY A 921 -2.47 11.69 18.20
C GLY A 921 -3.29 11.74 16.90
N ALA A 922 -3.15 12.81 16.11
CA ALA A 922 -3.79 12.95 14.82
C ALA A 922 -3.37 11.85 13.83
N LEU A 923 -2.06 11.53 13.77
CA LEU A 923 -1.53 10.43 12.95
C LEU A 923 -2.00 9.04 13.42
N MET A 924 -2.24 8.83 14.72
CA MET A 924 -2.80 7.56 15.18
C MET A 924 -4.24 7.38 14.68
N VAL A 925 -5.06 8.41 14.88
CA VAL A 925 -6.48 8.41 14.48
C VAL A 925 -6.61 8.21 12.98
N ILE A 926 -5.72 8.78 12.15
CA ILE A 926 -5.85 8.66 10.70
C ILE A 926 -5.60 7.24 10.17
N ASN A 927 -4.77 6.47 10.88
CA ASN A 927 -4.44 5.10 10.51
C ASN A 927 -5.41 4.07 11.10
N SER A 928 -5.89 4.27 12.34
CA SER A 928 -6.79 3.30 12.99
C SER A 928 -8.26 3.49 12.59
N PHE A 929 -8.71 4.74 12.46
CA PHE A 929 -10.13 5.04 12.32
C PHE A 929 -10.78 4.45 11.05
N PRO A 930 -10.17 4.48 9.86
CA PRO A 930 -10.80 3.93 8.65
C PRO A 930 -11.05 2.42 8.72
N VAL A 931 -10.15 1.66 9.35
CA VAL A 931 -10.31 0.20 9.55
C VAL A 931 -11.46 -0.08 10.51
N GLU A 932 -11.50 0.64 11.64
CA GLU A 932 -12.59 0.52 12.60
C GLU A 932 -13.94 0.99 12.02
N ARG A 933 -13.93 2.00 11.15
CA ARG A 933 -15.11 2.46 10.44
C ARG A 933 -15.70 1.33 9.59
N ALA A 934 -14.88 0.57 8.87
CA ALA A 934 -15.33 -0.58 8.08
C ALA A 934 -16.01 -1.65 8.95
N LEU A 935 -15.41 -1.96 10.11
CA LEU A 935 -16.01 -2.86 11.11
C LEU A 935 -17.38 -2.32 11.59
N SER A 936 -17.45 -1.02 11.91
CA SER A 936 -18.68 -0.40 12.40
C SER A 936 -19.79 -0.39 11.35
N LEU A 937 -19.44 -0.18 10.07
CA LEU A 937 -20.39 -0.21 8.95
C LEU A 937 -20.97 -1.61 8.77
N ARG A 938 -20.13 -2.65 8.88
CA ARG A 938 -20.57 -4.06 8.86
C ARG A 938 -21.53 -4.37 10.00
N GLU A 939 -21.18 -4.02 11.24
CA GLU A 939 -22.02 -4.29 12.42
C GLU A 939 -23.37 -3.54 12.34
N ARG A 940 -23.35 -2.30 11.84
CA ARG A 940 -24.57 -1.52 11.58
C ARG A 940 -25.40 -2.08 10.42
N ALA A 941 -24.76 -2.64 9.39
CA ALA A 941 -25.46 -3.33 8.30
C ALA A 941 -26.21 -4.57 8.82
N SER A 942 -25.70 -5.25 9.85
CA SER A 942 -26.38 -6.35 10.56
C SER A 942 -27.38 -5.90 11.64
N GLY A 943 -27.57 -4.59 11.83
CA GLY A 943 -28.57 -4.06 12.77
C GLY A 943 -28.17 -4.12 14.25
N THR A 944 -26.86 -4.23 14.56
CA THR A 944 -26.37 -4.43 15.93
C THR A 944 -26.56 -3.21 16.85
N TYR A 945 -26.28 -1.98 16.39
CA TYR A 945 -26.40 -0.77 17.22
C TYR A 945 -26.61 0.51 16.40
N TYR A 946 -26.98 1.60 17.09
CA TYR A 946 -27.13 2.94 16.51
C TYR A 946 -25.77 3.60 16.23
N ALA A 947 -25.69 4.34 15.12
CA ALA A 947 -24.50 5.10 14.75
C ALA A 947 -24.06 6.10 15.83
N SER A 948 -25.04 6.77 16.46
CA SER A 948 -24.80 7.74 17.52
C SER A 948 -24.23 7.07 18.77
N ALA A 949 -24.75 5.91 19.18
CA ALA A 949 -24.26 5.19 20.36
C ALA A 949 -22.80 4.78 20.21
N TYR A 950 -22.43 4.25 19.04
CA TYR A 950 -21.05 3.90 18.73
C TYR A 950 -20.13 5.11 18.70
N PHE A 951 -20.53 6.16 17.98
CA PHE A 951 -19.67 7.32 17.77
C PHE A 951 -19.39 8.09 19.06
N THR A 952 -20.41 8.28 19.91
CA THR A 952 -20.22 8.95 21.21
C THR A 952 -19.40 8.09 22.17
N ALA A 953 -19.66 6.77 22.24
CA ALA A 953 -18.89 5.86 23.08
C ALA A 953 -17.42 5.81 22.67
N LYS A 954 -17.16 5.74 21.35
CA LYS A 954 -15.80 5.75 20.80
C LYS A 954 -15.06 7.05 21.12
N ILE A 955 -15.66 8.20 20.80
CA ILE A 955 -15.03 9.49 21.07
C ILE A 955 -14.67 9.63 22.54
N LEU A 956 -15.59 9.25 23.43
CA LEU A 956 -15.36 9.36 24.87
C LEU A 956 -14.19 8.47 25.29
N ALA A 957 -14.18 7.19 24.88
CA ALA A 957 -13.08 6.27 25.17
C ALA A 957 -11.73 6.80 24.65
N ASP A 958 -11.67 7.22 23.39
CA ASP A 958 -10.45 7.74 22.77
C ASP A 958 -9.94 8.99 23.50
N THR A 959 -10.83 9.92 23.86
CA THR A 959 -10.43 11.13 24.61
C THR A 959 -9.89 10.84 26.00
N LEU A 960 -10.51 9.91 26.73
CA LEU A 960 -10.09 9.58 28.09
C LEU A 960 -8.72 8.90 28.09
N VAL A 961 -8.47 8.02 27.12
CA VAL A 961 -7.17 7.33 26.99
C VAL A 961 -6.06 8.27 26.52
N GLN A 962 -6.38 9.26 25.68
CA GLN A 962 -5.38 10.21 25.17
C GLN A 962 -5.08 11.38 26.11
N ALA A 963 -5.96 11.70 27.07
CA ALA A 963 -5.81 12.84 27.97
C ALA A 963 -4.51 12.86 28.82
N PRO A 964 -3.97 11.73 29.31
CA PRO A 964 -2.76 11.73 30.14
C PRO A 964 -1.48 12.17 29.41
N VAL A 965 -1.41 11.98 28.09
CA VAL A 965 -0.22 12.28 27.27
C VAL A 965 0.14 13.79 27.25
N PRO A 966 -0.79 14.73 26.93
CA PRO A 966 -0.52 16.17 27.03
C PRO A 966 -0.24 16.65 28.47
N VAL A 967 -0.79 15.99 29.49
CA VAL A 967 -0.49 16.31 30.89
C VAL A 967 0.98 16.00 31.19
N LEU A 968 1.45 14.81 30.80
CA LEU A 968 2.85 14.41 30.96
C LEU A 968 3.79 15.37 30.22
N PHE A 969 3.46 15.76 28.98
CA PHE A 969 4.22 16.75 28.23
C PHE A 969 4.34 18.08 28.99
N SER A 970 3.21 18.58 29.53
CA SER A 970 3.17 19.84 30.28
C SER A 970 4.01 19.79 31.54
N CYS A 971 3.94 18.69 32.30
CA CYS A 971 4.74 18.49 33.51
C CYS A 971 6.25 18.47 33.23
N ILE A 972 6.71 18.08 32.04
CA ILE A 972 8.14 18.05 31.72
C ILE A 972 8.59 19.41 31.16
N VAL A 973 7.91 19.88 30.12
CA VAL A 973 8.34 21.09 29.40
C VAL A 973 8.23 22.34 30.26
N TYR A 974 7.15 22.47 31.05
CA TYR A 974 6.90 23.70 31.79
C TYR A 974 8.02 24.05 32.77
N PHE A 975 8.47 23.06 33.54
CA PHE A 975 9.52 23.24 34.53
C PHE A 975 10.94 23.27 33.93
N LEU A 976 11.21 22.51 32.85
CA LEU A 976 12.51 22.55 32.17
C LEU A 976 12.78 23.90 31.50
N VAL A 977 11.76 24.44 30.83
CA VAL A 977 11.84 25.74 30.16
C VAL A 977 11.92 26.88 31.17
N GLY A 978 11.29 26.75 32.34
CA GLY A 978 11.26 27.79 33.35
C GLY A 978 10.27 28.91 33.04
N PHE A 979 9.05 28.53 32.65
CA PHE A 979 7.90 29.45 32.58
C PHE A 979 7.55 30.01 33.97
N GLN A 980 6.67 31.02 34.03
CA GLN A 980 6.30 31.65 35.30
C GLN A 980 5.79 30.63 36.34
N LEU A 981 6.42 30.51 37.50
CA LEU A 981 6.10 29.50 38.52
C LEU A 981 4.87 29.88 39.37
N VAL A 982 3.73 30.10 38.73
CA VAL A 982 2.43 30.37 39.36
C VAL A 982 1.49 29.20 39.07
N ALA A 983 0.85 28.66 40.11
CA ALA A 983 0.01 27.46 39.98
C ALA A 983 -1.14 27.63 38.99
N SER A 984 -1.83 28.78 39.01
CA SER A 984 -2.91 29.08 38.06
C SER A 984 -2.43 29.05 36.61
N LYS A 985 -1.27 29.64 36.32
CA LYS A 985 -0.67 29.68 34.97
C LYS A 985 -0.27 28.30 34.46
N PHE A 986 0.24 27.43 35.34
CA PHE A 986 0.53 26.03 35.00
C PHE A 986 -0.73 25.25 34.61
N PHE A 987 -1.82 25.37 35.38
CA PHE A 987 -3.06 24.68 35.08
C PHE A 987 -3.72 25.21 33.80
N ILE A 988 -3.70 26.53 33.56
CA ILE A 988 -4.19 27.13 32.31
C ILE A 988 -3.37 26.62 31.13
N PHE A 989 -2.03 26.61 31.23
CA PHE A 989 -1.14 26.04 30.22
C PHE A 989 -1.52 24.58 29.91
N THR A 990 -1.68 23.76 30.94
CA THR A 990 -1.99 22.33 30.81
C THR A 990 -3.35 22.11 30.13
N VAL A 991 -4.37 22.88 30.51
CA VAL A 991 -5.71 22.81 29.88
C VAL A 991 -5.63 23.20 28.40
N ILE A 992 -4.92 24.26 28.06
CA ILE A 992 -4.76 24.69 26.66
C ILE A 992 -4.03 23.62 25.83
N ILE A 993 -2.99 22.99 26.37
CA ILE A 993 -2.26 21.89 25.71
C ILE A 993 -3.15 20.64 25.53
N ILE A 994 -4.00 20.30 26.50
CA ILE A 994 -5.00 19.22 26.37
C ILE A 994 -5.98 19.55 25.23
N LEU A 995 -6.52 20.77 25.21
CA LEU A 995 -7.46 21.22 24.16
C LEU A 995 -6.80 21.25 22.78
N CYS A 996 -5.54 21.66 22.69
CA CYS A 996 -4.75 21.59 21.46
C CYS A 996 -4.67 20.16 20.92
N SER A 997 -4.36 19.20 21.82
CA SER A 997 -4.29 17.77 21.48
C SER A 997 -5.64 17.25 20.97
N PHE A 998 -6.74 17.61 21.63
CA PHE A 998 -8.09 17.20 21.24
C PHE A 998 -8.58 17.87 19.96
N ALA A 999 -8.19 19.11 19.71
CA ALA A 999 -8.49 19.79 18.45
C ALA A 999 -7.79 19.06 17.29
N ALA A 1000 -6.49 18.79 17.41
CA ALA A 1000 -5.73 18.07 16.39
C ALA A 1000 -6.32 16.68 16.07
N THR A 1001 -6.68 15.90 17.09
CA THR A 1001 -7.27 14.56 16.89
C THR A 1001 -8.68 14.63 16.31
N SER A 1002 -9.44 15.67 16.64
CA SER A 1002 -10.78 15.89 16.06
C SER A 1002 -10.71 16.30 14.59
N LEU A 1003 -9.71 17.09 14.19
CA LEU A 1003 -9.44 17.40 12.78
C LEU A 1003 -9.10 16.13 12.00
N ALA A 1004 -8.23 15.28 12.55
CA ALA A 1004 -7.89 14.00 11.94
C ALA A 1004 -9.12 13.09 11.81
N LEU A 1005 -9.94 12.99 12.85
CA LEU A 1005 -11.18 12.22 12.83
C LEU A 1005 -12.16 12.69 11.74
N MET A 1006 -12.29 14.01 11.57
CA MET A 1006 -13.09 14.60 10.50
C MET A 1006 -12.58 14.19 9.11
N ILE A 1007 -11.27 14.35 8.87
CA ILE A 1007 -10.66 13.98 7.59
C ILE A 1007 -10.82 12.47 7.33
N SER A 1008 -10.54 11.62 8.31
CA SER A 1008 -10.72 10.17 8.22
C SER A 1008 -12.16 9.74 8.00
N ALA A 1009 -13.14 10.51 8.47
CA ALA A 1009 -14.55 10.23 8.23
C ALA A 1009 -14.97 10.60 6.79
N LEU A 1010 -14.42 11.69 6.24
CA LEU A 1010 -14.73 12.19 4.90
C LEU A 1010 -14.00 11.45 3.77
N CYS A 1011 -12.76 11.02 4.01
CA CYS A 1011 -11.95 10.32 3.03
C CYS A 1011 -12.35 8.84 2.88
N LYS A 1012 -12.32 8.33 1.65
CA LYS A 1012 -12.65 6.94 1.32
C LYS A 1012 -11.60 5.95 1.80
N THR A 1013 -10.33 6.26 1.56
CA THR A 1013 -9.19 5.41 1.88
C THR A 1013 -8.30 6.04 2.96
N THR A 1014 -7.52 5.20 3.64
CA THR A 1014 -6.45 5.61 4.56
C THR A 1014 -5.47 6.54 3.87
N ASP A 1015 -5.06 6.22 2.64
CA ASP A 1015 -3.99 6.92 1.94
C ASP A 1015 -4.37 8.35 1.57
N MET A 1016 -5.63 8.54 1.14
CA MET A 1016 -6.20 9.87 0.91
C MET A 1016 -6.23 10.67 2.22
N SER A 1017 -6.60 10.04 3.32
CA SER A 1017 -6.64 10.68 4.64
C SER A 1017 -5.23 11.12 5.07
N VAL A 1018 -4.25 10.23 4.98
CA VAL A 1018 -2.83 10.47 5.33
C VAL A 1018 -2.22 11.58 4.47
N THR A 1019 -2.66 11.74 3.23
CA THR A 1019 -2.18 12.82 2.35
C THR A 1019 -2.80 14.17 2.70
N VAL A 1020 -4.10 14.19 3.03
CA VAL A 1020 -4.86 15.44 3.29
C VAL A 1020 -4.55 16.04 4.66
N LEU A 1021 -4.32 15.22 5.69
CA LEU A 1021 -4.10 15.71 7.05
C LEU A 1021 -2.84 16.60 7.18
N PRO A 1022 -1.66 16.24 6.68
CA PRO A 1022 -0.49 17.11 6.71
C PRO A 1022 -0.75 18.44 6.00
N MET A 1023 -1.44 18.44 4.85
CA MET A 1023 -1.79 19.67 4.14
C MET A 1023 -2.68 20.57 5.01
N ALA A 1024 -3.69 20.00 5.67
CA ALA A 1024 -4.55 20.74 6.59
C ALA A 1024 -3.79 21.29 7.81
N LEU A 1025 -2.90 20.48 8.40
CA LEU A 1025 -2.07 20.89 9.53
C LEU A 1025 -1.05 21.97 9.15
N GLU A 1026 -0.48 21.95 7.95
CA GLU A 1026 0.43 23.02 7.49
C GLU A 1026 -0.29 24.36 7.32
N VAL A 1027 -1.53 24.35 6.82
CA VAL A 1027 -2.34 25.57 6.75
C VAL A 1027 -2.59 26.13 8.16
N THR A 1028 -2.95 25.29 9.13
CA THR A 1028 -3.17 25.78 10.51
C THR A 1028 -1.86 26.25 11.15
N ARG A 1029 -0.71 25.64 10.85
CA ARG A 1029 0.61 26.08 11.34
C ARG A 1029 1.04 27.43 10.76
N LEU A 1030 0.91 27.60 9.44
CA LEU A 1030 1.32 28.82 8.76
C LEU A 1030 0.57 30.04 9.29
N PHE A 1031 -0.73 29.89 9.54
CA PHE A 1031 -1.59 30.91 10.13
C PHE A 1031 -1.73 30.78 11.66
N GLY A 1032 -0.74 30.18 12.34
CA GLY A 1032 -0.77 29.96 13.80
C GLY A 1032 -0.42 31.18 14.66
N GLY A 1033 -0.32 32.40 14.07
CA GLY A 1033 -0.05 33.65 14.79
C GLY A 1033 1.42 33.97 15.12
N PHE A 1034 2.35 33.02 14.92
CA PHE A 1034 3.79 33.22 15.16
C PHE A 1034 4.53 33.83 13.96
N PHE A 1035 4.35 33.27 12.75
CA PHE A 1035 5.06 33.73 11.55
C PHE A 1035 4.61 35.13 11.08
N LEU A 1036 3.31 35.40 11.21
CA LEU A 1036 2.73 36.73 11.09
C LEU A 1036 1.89 37.00 12.32
N ALA A 1037 2.22 38.07 13.04
CA ALA A 1037 1.44 38.54 14.16
C ALA A 1037 0.02 38.94 13.68
N PRO A 1038 -1.05 38.67 14.46
CA PRO A 1038 -2.42 39.03 14.08
C PRO A 1038 -2.59 40.50 13.68
N ALA A 1039 -1.90 41.42 14.35
CA ALA A 1039 -1.94 42.85 14.04
C ALA A 1039 -1.42 43.22 12.63
N ARG A 1040 -0.51 42.41 12.08
CA ARG A 1040 0.16 42.67 10.79
C ARG A 1040 -0.41 41.83 9.64
N LEU A 1041 -1.44 41.04 9.91
CA LEU A 1041 -2.05 40.18 8.90
C LEU A 1041 -2.91 41.00 7.93
N PRO A 1042 -2.70 40.88 6.61
CA PRO A 1042 -3.56 41.53 5.63
C PRO A 1042 -5.03 41.02 5.73
N LYS A 1043 -5.99 41.95 5.67
CA LYS A 1043 -7.43 41.65 5.88
C LYS A 1043 -7.98 40.52 5.00
N TYR A 1044 -7.45 40.32 3.80
CA TYR A 1044 -7.91 39.27 2.89
C TYR A 1044 -7.56 37.83 3.33
N PHE A 1045 -6.59 37.63 4.22
CA PHE A 1045 -6.26 36.32 4.82
C PHE A 1045 -6.91 36.06 6.18
N SER A 1046 -7.73 36.99 6.68
CA SER A 1046 -8.38 36.90 8.01
C SER A 1046 -9.21 35.64 8.21
N TRP A 1047 -9.82 35.08 7.15
CA TRP A 1047 -10.62 33.85 7.24
C TRP A 1047 -9.76 32.58 7.43
N LEU A 1048 -8.55 32.52 6.85
CA LEU A 1048 -7.61 31.41 7.05
C LEU A 1048 -7.02 31.43 8.45
N ASP A 1049 -6.72 32.64 8.93
CA ASP A 1049 -6.30 32.89 10.30
C ASP A 1049 -7.39 32.48 11.31
N ALA A 1050 -8.66 32.82 11.05
CA ALA A 1050 -9.78 32.39 11.89
C ALA A 1050 -9.98 30.85 11.92
N LEU A 1051 -9.58 30.13 10.86
CA LEU A 1051 -9.69 28.67 10.74
C LEU A 1051 -8.57 27.92 11.48
N SER A 1052 -7.49 28.59 11.87
CA SER A 1052 -6.37 27.96 12.58
C SER A 1052 -6.65 27.78 14.07
N TYR A 1053 -6.85 26.55 14.51
CA TYR A 1053 -6.92 26.25 15.95
C TYR A 1053 -5.59 26.54 16.67
N ILE A 1054 -4.45 26.41 15.98
CA ILE A 1054 -3.11 26.66 16.54
C ILE A 1054 -2.95 28.13 16.92
N LYS A 1055 -3.56 29.05 16.17
CA LYS A 1055 -3.60 30.47 16.50
C LYS A 1055 -4.15 30.72 17.90
N TYR A 1056 -5.31 30.16 18.22
CA TYR A 1056 -5.97 30.35 19.52
C TYR A 1056 -5.17 29.70 20.65
N VAL A 1057 -4.48 28.59 20.39
CA VAL A 1057 -3.53 27.97 21.34
C VAL A 1057 -2.35 28.91 21.59
N TYR A 1058 -1.71 29.40 20.53
CA TYR A 1058 -0.56 30.30 20.64
C TYR A 1058 -0.90 31.61 21.35
N VAL A 1059 -2.03 32.23 21.01
CA VAL A 1059 -2.52 33.46 21.66
C VAL A 1059 -2.81 33.20 23.14
N ALA A 1060 -3.54 32.13 23.48
CA ALA A 1060 -3.88 31.83 24.87
C ALA A 1060 -2.64 31.52 25.73
N LEU A 1061 -1.69 30.75 25.20
CA LEU A 1061 -0.43 30.46 25.89
C LEU A 1061 0.45 31.70 26.03
N SER A 1062 0.48 32.57 25.00
CA SER A 1062 1.26 33.81 25.04
C SER A 1062 0.67 34.81 26.04
N LEU A 1063 -0.66 34.96 26.10
CA LEU A 1063 -1.31 35.78 27.12
C LEU A 1063 -1.01 35.24 28.53
N ASN A 1064 -1.18 33.94 28.76
CA ASN A 1064 -0.92 33.31 30.05
C ASN A 1064 0.55 33.51 30.52
N GLU A 1065 1.52 33.48 29.60
CA GLU A 1065 2.94 33.61 29.94
C GLU A 1065 3.44 35.06 30.01
N LEU A 1066 2.88 35.98 29.22
CA LEU A 1066 3.35 37.37 29.12
C LEU A 1066 2.64 38.32 30.10
N GLU A 1067 1.41 38.02 30.51
CA GLU A 1067 0.70 38.80 31.54
C GLU A 1067 1.49 38.78 32.86
N ASP A 1068 1.57 39.91 33.55
CA ASP A 1068 2.34 40.12 34.80
C ASP A 1068 3.86 39.82 34.69
N LEU A 1069 4.42 39.71 33.47
CA LEU A 1069 5.84 39.42 33.28
C LEU A 1069 6.69 40.69 33.48
N LYS A 1070 7.52 40.70 34.53
CA LYS A 1070 8.50 41.77 34.78
C LYS A 1070 9.88 41.40 34.23
N LEU A 1071 10.44 42.28 33.42
CA LEU A 1071 11.72 42.06 32.73
C LEU A 1071 12.82 42.95 33.29
N THR A 1072 14.03 42.42 33.39
CA THR A 1072 15.21 43.18 33.84
C THR A 1072 15.95 43.78 32.64
N CYS A 1073 16.33 45.05 32.78
CA CYS A 1073 17.07 45.84 31.79
C CYS A 1073 18.50 46.10 32.30
N THR A 1074 19.49 46.06 31.41
CA THR A 1074 20.81 46.62 31.74
C THR A 1074 20.79 48.15 31.62
N ALA A 1075 21.66 48.85 32.35
CA ALA A 1075 21.71 50.32 32.35
C ALA A 1075 21.91 50.92 30.94
N ASN A 1076 22.66 50.22 30.08
CA ASN A 1076 22.91 50.63 28.69
C ASN A 1076 21.68 50.46 27.79
N GLU A 1077 20.85 49.45 28.01
CA GLU A 1077 19.60 49.22 27.26
C GLU A 1077 18.51 50.22 27.65
N LEU A 1078 18.49 50.63 28.93
CA LEU A 1078 17.59 51.66 29.44
C LEU A 1078 17.92 53.03 28.82
N ALA A 1079 19.21 53.37 28.72
CA ALA A 1079 19.68 54.62 28.11
C ALA A 1079 19.41 54.70 26.59
N ALA A 1080 19.32 53.56 25.90
CA ALA A 1080 19.06 53.48 24.47
C ALA A 1080 17.56 53.56 24.09
N GLY A 1081 16.65 53.63 25.07
CA GLY A 1081 15.20 53.73 24.84
C GLY A 1081 14.55 52.51 24.17
N LYS A 1082 15.25 51.37 24.11
CA LYS A 1082 14.78 50.13 23.46
C LYS A 1082 14.32 49.05 24.46
N CYS A 1083 14.27 49.37 25.75
CA CYS A 1083 14.00 48.37 26.78
C CYS A 1083 12.51 48.15 27.03
N ILE A 1084 12.07 46.90 26.94
CA ILE A 1084 10.69 46.50 27.28
C ILE A 1084 10.69 46.02 28.73
N THR A 1085 9.97 46.71 29.61
CA THR A 1085 9.94 46.41 31.06
C THR A 1085 8.81 45.47 31.47
N GLU A 1086 7.72 45.45 30.68
CA GLU A 1086 6.47 44.74 30.95
C GLU A 1086 6.05 43.89 29.75
N GLY A 1087 5.55 42.68 30.00
CA GLY A 1087 5.07 41.77 28.94
C GLY A 1087 3.85 42.31 28.18
N GLU A 1088 3.05 43.16 28.82
CA GLU A 1088 1.85 43.82 28.29
C GLU A 1088 2.13 44.70 27.08
N VAL A 1089 3.34 45.27 27.01
CA VAL A 1089 3.80 46.04 25.84
C VAL A 1089 3.96 45.10 24.64
N THR A 1090 4.55 43.92 24.86
CA THR A 1090 4.74 42.90 23.81
C THR A 1090 3.41 42.33 23.33
N ILE A 1091 2.45 42.14 24.24
CA ILE A 1091 1.08 41.70 23.91
C ILE A 1091 0.41 42.69 22.93
N ARG A 1092 0.49 44.00 23.23
CA ARG A 1092 -0.08 45.06 22.40
C ARG A 1092 0.62 45.20 21.06
N ASP A 1093 1.95 45.12 21.02
CA ASP A 1093 2.75 45.20 19.79
C ASP A 1093 2.45 44.06 18.80
N LEU A 1094 2.17 42.87 19.33
CA LEU A 1094 1.78 41.70 18.54
C LEU A 1094 0.27 41.66 18.24
N GLY A 1095 -0.53 42.49 18.92
CA GLY A 1095 -2.00 42.49 18.84
C GLY A 1095 -2.60 41.18 19.29
N LEU A 1096 -2.16 40.65 20.43
CA LEU A 1096 -2.67 39.40 21.01
C LEU A 1096 -3.88 39.61 21.93
N ASP A 1097 -4.20 40.86 22.26
CA ASP A 1097 -5.25 41.31 23.20
C ASP A 1097 -6.66 41.36 22.60
N TYR A 1098 -6.83 41.06 21.31
CA TYR A 1098 -8.14 41.05 20.64
C TYR A 1098 -9.12 39.99 21.17
N ILE A 1099 -8.63 38.98 21.91
CA ILE A 1099 -9.43 37.91 22.50
C ILE A 1099 -8.87 37.50 23.86
N SER A 1100 -9.75 37.21 24.83
CA SER A 1100 -9.34 36.73 26.16
C SER A 1100 -8.96 35.24 26.16
N ILE A 1101 -8.21 34.79 27.18
CA ILE A 1101 -7.87 33.37 27.38
C ILE A 1101 -9.15 32.50 27.40
N GLY A 1102 -10.20 32.95 28.09
CA GLY A 1102 -11.50 32.26 28.12
C GLY A 1102 -12.19 32.20 26.75
N GLY A 1103 -12.07 33.26 25.94
CA GLY A 1103 -12.55 33.27 24.55
C GLY A 1103 -11.83 32.25 23.67
N CYS A 1104 -10.49 32.16 23.79
CA CYS A 1104 -9.69 31.15 23.10
C CYS A 1104 -10.10 29.72 23.49
N ILE A 1105 -10.28 29.46 24.79
CA ILE A 1105 -10.77 28.16 25.27
C ILE A 1105 -12.13 27.83 24.66
N GLY A 1106 -13.07 28.78 24.65
CA GLY A 1106 -14.40 28.61 24.04
C GLY A 1106 -14.32 28.28 22.54
N VAL A 1107 -13.45 28.96 21.80
CA VAL A 1107 -13.23 28.69 20.37
C VAL A 1107 -12.62 27.31 20.14
N LEU A 1108 -11.64 26.89 20.96
CA LEU A 1108 -11.05 25.56 20.86
C LEU A 1108 -12.09 24.45 21.12
N PHE A 1109 -12.97 24.65 22.11
CA PHE A 1109 -14.11 23.74 22.32
C PHE A 1109 -15.04 23.70 21.11
N ALA A 1110 -15.33 24.86 20.50
CA ALA A 1110 -16.15 24.93 19.30
C ALA A 1110 -15.52 24.16 18.13
N PHE A 1111 -14.20 24.24 17.93
CA PHE A 1111 -13.49 23.43 16.93
C PHE A 1111 -13.60 21.93 17.19
N ILE A 1112 -13.37 21.50 18.43
CA ILE A 1112 -13.44 20.10 18.84
C ILE A 1112 -14.85 19.55 18.55
N ILE A 1113 -15.89 20.25 18.98
CA ILE A 1113 -17.28 19.83 18.77
C ILE A 1113 -17.63 19.88 17.28
N GLY A 1114 -17.30 20.97 16.59
CA GLY A 1114 -17.61 21.18 15.18
C GLY A 1114 -17.04 20.07 14.29
N TRP A 1115 -15.75 19.76 14.42
CA TRP A 1115 -15.11 18.69 13.64
C TRP A 1115 -15.65 17.30 13.98
N ARG A 1116 -15.97 17.02 15.26
CA ARG A 1116 -16.60 15.75 15.65
C ARG A 1116 -18.01 15.61 15.11
N VAL A 1117 -18.79 16.70 15.07
CA VAL A 1117 -20.13 16.70 14.47
C VAL A 1117 -20.04 16.45 12.96
N ILE A 1118 -19.10 17.09 12.27
CA ILE A 1118 -18.86 16.81 10.83
C ILE A 1118 -18.45 15.35 10.63
N ALA A 1119 -17.56 14.81 11.47
CA ALA A 1119 -17.16 13.41 11.42
C ALA A 1119 -18.35 12.45 11.65
N PHE A 1120 -19.25 12.78 12.58
CA PHE A 1120 -20.49 12.03 12.81
C PHE A 1120 -21.37 11.99 11.56
N PHE A 1121 -21.59 13.16 10.94
CA PHE A 1121 -22.34 13.26 9.70
C PHE A 1121 -21.66 12.47 8.57
N GLY A 1122 -20.32 12.48 8.53
CA GLY A 1122 -19.52 11.61 7.69
C GLY A 1122 -19.92 10.14 7.83
N ILE A 1123 -19.80 9.59 9.03
CA ILE A 1123 -20.09 8.17 9.29
C ILE A 1123 -21.58 7.80 9.13
N ARG A 1124 -22.49 8.78 9.29
CA ARG A 1124 -23.93 8.55 9.17
C ARG A 1124 -24.40 8.57 7.73
N TYR A 1125 -23.90 9.49 6.92
CA TYR A 1125 -24.44 9.78 5.59
C TYR A 1125 -23.49 9.43 4.43
N LEU A 1126 -22.18 9.51 4.61
CA LEU A 1126 -21.23 9.02 3.62
C LEU A 1126 -21.19 7.50 3.68
N LYS A 1127 -21.88 6.88 2.72
CA LYS A 1127 -21.70 5.47 2.38
C LYS A 1127 -20.52 5.41 1.40
N HIS A 1128 -19.41 4.87 1.87
CA HIS A 1128 -18.14 4.82 1.14
C HIS A 1128 -18.14 3.75 0.06
#